data_AF-A0AAP5YTS0-F1
#
_entry.id   AF-A0AAP5YTS0-F1
#
_cell.length_a   1.000
_cell.length_b   1.000
_cell.length_c   1.000
_cell.angle_alpha   90.00
_cell.angle_beta   90.00
_cell.angle_gamma   90.00
#
_symmetry.space_group_name_H-M   'P 1'
#
loop_
_entity.id
_entity.type
_entity.pdbx_description
1 polymer ?
#
loop_
_entity_poly.entity_id
_entity_poly.type
_entity_poly.pdbx_seq_one_letter_code
_entity_poly.pdbx_strand_id
1 'polypeptide(L)'
;MANSTDKSILTAAGKALLAQLNAEEKPLIIDKMIFANVQNRPEYPQPDDVVPTEHIVHQEQVEQRGRLSADSVIYSSTLTSDVGPFDFNWTGAYCSEYGVLVTIDHHALTPKTADEPGVAGNTLVRSVVLEYKDIAEITNITVDASSWQYNATERMKKMDSDVAQSIIDQNGKDWFIEDGFLVTPSGSAYSIKAGAGYVSGNRVAMEFDRSVQVPNKPSFIYIDAHREGTPTGEQVTLFNFVVTAEERDDYIDSSTGKDVKHFVCKIAQVHADGSVSDLRPEGESVKQLRLTEKRVTDTQNLNPGFISGTVDGIKEVAFSGNEQAIKIIGGLSDSFYHLRDKPEKGEKIESIDLESKVCVTNKKTIALITIPEKYALDLYATQPEEVHVWEYMIGRSFSEAQQMAIDAAEAIVSSSTTFDKASATIVWPRGIFSVDYPGLIYNPDGIRFKGQGKFSTQFVPSTNMIHPNLPQKWKDLPDSYESPSLLIFARRRQTGGQNGDFIPGGVDATPRYISVEDFSFMGRGSGFDKTISLLYGHGMSHVYMKGFYANGFKYVIDSTRNVYRCEIHDYELEHCVGFTNHPGGTTFENHNGGLTNSDEGWTLRKVSYTTWFNVACDHWGKGEYGWDFEDCLQVNLVGCGMEKGFGGAFRFKGERCSVNLIGVNVAAGSNPNQDNYEGQTTPQDFGVEDFSVIEGAVVNIGSGCSIRQEFSQDGTMNNLKNFPVEVKDVLYGENENQVRSANVTVGALGDVHAATFEELFPSTKGKSKIKNLDPETAIEFVGVNDRVQSVGSDEAYRVDFNPVSGRDKHSLWDPSTKIAKLKHGGRVRISFNALVKGTNLNYIAISIAGKDSPLIKLDRDITTQDNVSYSTELNVIAGDEVSIIARTYPNGNATIEPFARLNISYV
;
A
#
# COMPACT_ATOMS: atom_id res chain seq x y z
N MET A 1 21.34 43.72 -4.43
CA MET A 1 22.00 42.70 -3.59
C MET A 1 21.06 42.45 -2.43
N ALA A 2 20.48 41.24 -2.35
CA ALA A 2 19.60 40.89 -1.25
C ALA A 2 20.49 40.41 -0.10
N ASN A 3 20.53 41.15 1.00
CA ASN A 3 21.22 40.69 2.21
C ASN A 3 20.46 39.46 2.74
N SER A 4 21.14 38.32 2.81
CA SER A 4 20.59 37.12 3.45
C SER A 4 20.41 37.34 4.95
N THR A 5 19.32 36.82 5.52
CA THR A 5 19.11 36.71 6.98
C THR A 5 19.40 35.30 7.49
N ASP A 6 19.87 34.41 6.62
CA ASP A 6 20.14 33.02 6.95
C ASP A 6 21.61 32.86 7.35
N LYS A 7 21.84 32.14 8.45
CA LYS A 7 23.20 31.87 8.96
C LYS A 7 23.97 30.87 8.10
N SER A 8 23.28 30.16 7.20
CA SER A 8 23.88 29.26 6.22
C SER A 8 23.41 29.61 4.81
N ILE A 9 24.31 29.70 3.83
CA ILE A 9 23.98 30.03 2.44
C ILE A 9 24.78 29.23 1.42
N LEU A 10 24.19 29.00 0.25
CA LEU A 10 24.90 28.62 -0.98
C LEU A 10 25.57 29.86 -1.59
N THR A 11 26.89 29.81 -1.80
CA THR A 11 27.64 30.94 -2.38
C THR A 11 27.33 31.10 -3.87
N ALA A 12 27.60 32.29 -4.42
CA ALA A 12 27.47 32.55 -5.85
C ALA A 12 28.42 31.67 -6.68
N ALA A 13 29.64 31.43 -6.18
CA ALA A 13 30.62 30.53 -6.82
C ALA A 13 30.16 29.07 -6.77
N GLY A 14 29.62 28.62 -5.64
CA GLY A 14 29.03 27.29 -5.47
C GLY A 14 27.84 27.07 -6.39
N LYS A 15 26.95 28.05 -6.49
CA LYS A 15 25.80 28.02 -7.42
C LYS A 15 26.23 27.95 -8.88
N ALA A 16 27.26 28.71 -9.27
CA ALA A 16 27.81 28.67 -10.62
C ALA A 16 28.45 27.31 -10.93
N LEU A 17 29.21 26.74 -9.99
CA LEU A 17 29.79 25.41 -10.13
C LEU A 17 28.72 24.33 -10.27
N LEU A 18 27.67 24.38 -9.43
CA LEU A 18 26.53 23.48 -9.53
C LEU A 18 25.86 23.53 -10.91
N ALA A 19 25.61 24.73 -11.43
CA ALA A 19 25.01 24.90 -12.75
C ALA A 19 25.91 24.36 -13.87
N GLN A 20 27.24 24.55 -13.76
CA GLN A 20 28.21 24.02 -14.72
C GLN A 20 28.23 22.49 -14.70
N LEU A 21 28.40 21.88 -13.53
CA LEU A 21 28.50 20.42 -13.40
C LEU A 21 27.21 19.71 -13.82
N ASN A 22 26.05 20.30 -13.53
CA ASN A 22 24.78 19.80 -14.01
C ASN A 22 24.68 19.82 -15.55
N ALA A 23 25.19 20.86 -16.21
CA ALA A 23 25.23 20.93 -17.68
C ALA A 23 26.24 19.95 -18.32
N GLU A 24 27.28 19.58 -17.58
CA GLU A 24 28.28 18.58 -17.99
C GLU A 24 27.92 17.14 -17.59
N GLU A 25 26.77 16.93 -16.94
CA GLU A 25 26.32 15.63 -16.37
C GLU A 25 27.37 15.00 -15.43
N LYS A 26 28.09 15.84 -14.66
CA LYS A 26 29.07 15.42 -13.66
C LYS A 26 28.57 15.67 -12.25
N PRO A 27 28.86 14.77 -11.30
CA PRO A 27 28.42 14.96 -9.92
C PRO A 27 29.25 16.04 -9.21
N LEU A 28 28.62 16.90 -8.41
CA LEU A 28 29.35 17.77 -7.49
C LEU A 28 29.89 16.95 -6.30
N ILE A 29 31.21 16.96 -6.11
CA ILE A 29 31.88 16.31 -4.98
C ILE A 29 32.37 17.38 -4.01
N ILE A 30 31.74 17.46 -2.83
CA ILE A 30 32.26 18.22 -1.69
C ILE A 30 33.07 17.27 -0.83
N ASP A 31 34.36 17.53 -0.69
CA ASP A 31 35.31 16.61 -0.06
C ASP A 31 35.89 17.14 1.26
N LYS A 32 35.74 18.44 1.55
CA LYS A 32 36.37 19.07 2.70
C LYS A 32 35.45 20.04 3.42
N MET A 33 35.53 20.06 4.75
CA MET A 33 35.03 21.13 5.60
C MET A 33 36.17 21.98 6.15
N ILE A 34 36.01 23.30 6.10
CA ILE A 34 36.98 24.29 6.56
C ILE A 34 36.41 25.02 7.77
N PHE A 35 37.19 25.13 8.84
CA PHE A 35 36.82 25.82 10.08
C PHE A 35 37.70 27.06 10.26
N ALA A 36 37.07 28.20 10.57
CA ALA A 36 37.76 29.47 10.73
C ALA A 36 37.24 30.29 11.92
N ASN A 37 38.12 31.14 12.46
CA ASN A 37 37.80 32.12 13.50
C ASN A 37 37.94 33.53 12.95
N VAL A 38 36.84 34.07 12.43
CA VAL A 38 36.84 35.39 11.80
C VAL A 38 36.43 36.43 12.85
N GLN A 39 37.34 37.34 13.18
CA GLN A 39 37.07 38.44 14.11
C GLN A 39 36.21 39.53 13.45
N ASN A 40 35.23 40.07 14.18
CA ASN A 40 34.33 41.14 13.71
C ASN A 40 33.58 40.82 12.40
N ARG A 41 33.26 39.55 12.14
CA ARG A 41 32.48 39.18 10.95
C ARG A 41 31.03 39.70 11.03
N PRO A 42 30.37 39.92 9.88
CA PRO A 42 28.93 40.13 9.83
C PRO A 42 28.14 38.96 10.43
N GLU A 43 26.95 39.22 10.98
CA GLU A 43 26.09 38.18 11.55
C GLU A 43 25.68 37.13 10.52
N TYR A 44 25.47 37.55 9.26
CA TYR A 44 25.03 36.70 8.16
C TYR A 44 26.06 36.69 7.02
N PRO A 45 26.37 35.52 6.43
CA PRO A 45 27.26 35.42 5.28
C PRO A 45 26.66 36.10 4.04
N GLN A 46 27.52 36.53 3.12
CA GLN A 46 27.14 37.11 1.83
C GLN A 46 27.44 36.15 0.67
N PRO A 47 26.64 36.14 -0.43
CA PRO A 47 26.84 35.19 -1.52
C PRO A 47 28.22 35.24 -2.19
N ASP A 48 28.90 36.39 -2.14
CA ASP A 48 30.24 36.62 -2.69
C ASP A 48 31.38 36.37 -1.68
N ASP A 49 31.07 35.91 -0.46
CA ASP A 49 32.07 35.54 0.53
C ASP A 49 32.97 34.40 0.02
N VAL A 50 34.25 34.52 0.36
CA VAL A 50 35.31 33.56 0.01
C VAL A 50 35.87 32.90 1.27
N VAL A 51 36.69 31.86 1.10
CA VAL A 51 37.36 31.20 2.23
C VAL A 51 38.26 32.23 2.94
N PRO A 52 38.10 32.46 4.26
CA PRO A 52 38.91 33.41 5.00
C PRO A 52 40.28 32.80 5.33
N THR A 53 41.19 32.75 4.35
CA THR A 53 42.45 31.98 4.40
C THR A 53 43.33 32.29 5.61
N GLU A 54 43.40 33.55 6.03
CA GLU A 54 44.20 34.00 7.18
C GLU A 54 43.60 33.64 8.55
N HIS A 55 42.35 33.16 8.56
CA HIS A 55 41.59 32.85 9.77
C HIS A 55 41.23 31.36 9.89
N ILE A 56 41.70 30.52 8.96
CA ILE A 56 41.49 29.06 9.03
C ILE A 56 42.22 28.52 10.24
N VAL A 57 41.48 27.80 11.09
CA VAL A 57 42.03 27.12 12.28
C VAL A 57 42.16 25.61 12.08
N HIS A 58 41.30 25.01 11.25
CA HIS A 58 41.34 23.57 10.96
C HIS A 58 40.66 23.24 9.62
N GLN A 59 41.02 22.10 9.03
CA GLN A 59 40.36 21.53 7.85
C GLN A 59 40.16 20.03 8.08
N GLU A 60 38.98 19.52 7.78
CA GLU A 60 38.64 18.11 7.96
C GLU A 60 38.02 17.53 6.68
N GLN A 61 38.23 16.24 6.42
CA GLN A 61 37.57 15.58 5.30
C GLN A 61 36.08 15.38 5.61
N VAL A 62 35.23 15.46 4.58
CA VAL A 62 33.82 15.05 4.70
C VAL A 62 33.76 13.52 4.87
N GLU A 63 33.23 13.06 6.01
CA GLU A 63 33.18 11.65 6.36
C GLU A 63 31.88 11.00 5.91
N GLN A 64 30.76 11.71 6.09
CA GLN A 64 29.43 11.20 5.75
C GLN A 64 28.62 12.22 4.96
N ARG A 65 27.74 11.70 4.12
CA ARG A 65 26.81 12.46 3.30
C ARG A 65 25.46 11.76 3.28
N GLY A 66 24.38 12.55 3.31
CA GLY A 66 23.03 12.02 3.40
C GLY A 66 22.03 12.89 2.66
N ARG A 67 20.96 12.26 2.20
CA ARG A 67 19.82 12.92 1.56
C ARG A 67 18.80 13.32 2.62
N LEU A 68 18.42 14.59 2.66
CA LEU A 68 17.31 15.09 3.49
C LEU A 68 16.01 15.15 2.68
N SER A 69 16.09 15.54 1.40
CA SER A 69 14.99 15.55 0.43
C SER A 69 15.53 15.44 -1.00
N ALA A 70 14.70 15.59 -2.03
CA ALA A 70 15.20 15.74 -3.41
C ALA A 70 16.05 17.02 -3.60
N ASP A 71 15.71 18.07 -2.84
CA ASP A 71 16.29 19.42 -2.98
C ASP A 71 17.26 19.80 -1.84
N SER A 72 17.60 18.85 -0.96
CA SER A 72 18.49 19.09 0.18
C SER A 72 19.34 17.87 0.54
N VAL A 73 20.64 18.08 0.69
CA VAL A 73 21.62 17.09 1.13
C VAL A 73 22.46 17.63 2.28
N ILE A 74 22.96 16.74 3.13
CA ILE A 74 23.77 17.09 4.31
C ILE A 74 25.15 16.43 4.22
N TYR A 75 26.18 17.17 4.63
CA TYR A 75 27.55 16.69 4.73
C TYR A 75 28.01 16.82 6.18
N SER A 76 28.74 15.82 6.68
CA SER A 76 29.17 15.75 8.07
C SER A 76 30.63 15.33 8.22
N SER A 77 31.32 15.88 9.23
CA SER A 77 32.66 15.47 9.67
C SER A 77 32.77 15.48 11.19
N THR A 78 33.58 14.58 11.72
CA THR A 78 33.85 14.45 13.15
C THR A 78 35.21 15.05 13.49
N LEU A 79 35.23 16.01 14.41
CA LEU A 79 36.44 16.51 15.05
C LEU A 79 36.63 15.74 16.36
N THR A 80 37.49 14.74 16.35
CA THR A 80 37.81 13.86 17.49
C THR A 80 38.57 14.58 18.61
N SER A 81 38.69 13.95 19.79
CA SER A 81 39.28 14.57 20.99
C SER A 81 40.79 14.86 20.88
N ASP A 82 41.48 14.32 19.89
CA ASP A 82 42.88 14.60 19.56
C ASP A 82 43.07 15.84 18.66
N VAL A 83 41.98 16.40 18.12
CA VAL A 83 41.99 17.62 17.29
C VAL A 83 41.76 18.87 18.14
N GLY A 84 42.61 19.88 18.03
CA GLY A 84 42.53 21.14 18.79
C GLY A 84 43.80 21.46 19.60
N PRO A 85 43.78 22.45 20.50
CA PRO A 85 42.66 23.33 20.82
C PRO A 85 42.56 24.54 19.87
N PHE A 86 41.34 24.96 19.54
CA PHE A 86 41.07 26.21 18.83
C PHE A 86 39.61 26.63 19.02
N ASP A 87 39.31 27.90 18.80
CA ASP A 87 37.94 28.38 18.67
C ASP A 87 37.63 28.62 17.20
N PHE A 88 36.38 28.41 16.79
CA PHE A 88 35.92 28.72 15.45
C PHE A 88 34.49 29.25 15.50
N ASN A 89 34.15 30.11 14.54
CA ASN A 89 32.79 30.63 14.39
C ASN A 89 32.26 30.42 12.97
N TRP A 90 33.12 30.04 12.02
CA TRP A 90 32.82 29.91 10.60
C TRP A 90 33.12 28.49 10.12
N THR A 91 32.18 27.89 9.38
CA THR A 91 32.37 26.60 8.69
C THR A 91 32.06 26.77 7.21
N GLY A 92 32.84 26.17 6.32
CA GLY A 92 32.57 26.14 4.89
C GLY A 92 32.76 24.77 4.28
N ALA A 93 31.86 24.37 3.38
CA ALA A 93 32.02 23.14 2.60
C ALA A 93 32.69 23.46 1.27
N TYR A 94 33.77 22.74 0.98
CA TYR A 94 34.69 23.06 -0.10
C TYR A 94 34.80 21.90 -1.08
N CYS A 95 34.84 22.23 -2.36
CA CYS A 95 35.10 21.30 -3.45
C CYS A 95 36.54 21.50 -3.92
N SER A 96 37.44 20.59 -3.53
CA SER A 96 38.87 20.73 -3.83
C SER A 96 39.20 20.56 -5.31
N GLU A 97 38.42 19.77 -6.07
CA GLU A 97 38.61 19.55 -7.50
C GLU A 97 38.54 20.86 -8.31
N TYR A 98 37.59 21.73 -7.98
CA TYR A 98 37.35 23.00 -8.69
C TYR A 98 37.85 24.23 -7.92
N GLY A 99 38.32 24.05 -6.68
CA GLY A 99 38.79 25.14 -5.84
C GLY A 99 37.67 26.10 -5.41
N VAL A 100 36.48 25.58 -5.14
CA VAL A 100 35.26 26.38 -4.89
C VAL A 100 34.71 26.15 -3.49
N LEU A 101 34.44 27.26 -2.79
CA LEU A 101 33.63 27.28 -1.58
C LEU A 101 32.16 27.20 -1.96
N VAL A 102 31.49 26.11 -1.60
CA VAL A 102 30.12 25.83 -2.04
C VAL A 102 29.09 26.41 -1.07
N THR A 103 29.22 26.12 0.22
CA THR A 103 28.28 26.60 1.25
C THR A 103 29.05 27.14 2.45
N ILE A 104 28.45 28.11 3.14
CA ILE A 104 29.00 28.79 4.32
C ILE A 104 27.99 28.68 5.44
N ASP A 105 28.47 28.39 6.66
CA ASP A 105 27.72 28.44 7.91
C ASP A 105 28.38 29.35 8.95
N HIS A 106 27.62 30.33 9.45
CA HIS A 106 27.98 31.25 10.53
C HIS A 106 27.31 30.84 11.84
N HIS A 107 28.08 30.33 12.79
CA HIS A 107 27.61 29.93 14.12
C HIS A 107 28.31 30.69 15.27
N ALA A 108 27.79 30.60 16.48
CA ALA A 108 28.44 31.22 17.65
C ALA A 108 29.85 30.65 17.86
N LEU A 109 30.75 31.46 18.42
CA LEU A 109 32.13 31.04 18.71
C LEU A 109 32.11 29.75 19.54
N THR A 110 32.65 28.68 18.97
CA THR A 110 32.62 27.34 19.53
C THR A 110 34.04 26.90 19.89
N PRO A 111 34.29 26.49 21.14
CA PRO A 111 35.57 25.95 21.55
C PRO A 111 35.73 24.48 21.16
N LYS A 112 36.85 24.15 20.53
CA LYS A 112 37.38 22.79 20.37
C LYS A 112 38.51 22.60 21.38
N THR A 113 38.35 21.65 22.30
CA THR A 113 39.37 21.26 23.28
C THR A 113 39.99 19.92 22.86
N ALA A 114 41.30 19.82 22.99
CA ALA A 114 42.03 18.57 22.80
C ALA A 114 42.24 17.85 24.14
N ASP A 115 42.52 16.55 24.09
CA ASP A 115 42.87 15.76 25.26
C ASP A 115 44.15 16.28 25.93
N GLU A 116 44.08 16.53 27.25
CA GLU A 116 45.22 16.88 28.09
C GLU A 116 45.35 15.89 29.27
N PRO A 117 46.55 15.74 29.89
CA PRO A 117 46.72 14.84 31.01
C PRO A 117 45.74 15.12 32.17
N GLY A 118 44.77 14.23 32.36
CA GLY A 118 43.75 14.34 33.41
C GLY A 118 42.49 15.15 33.03
N VAL A 119 42.40 15.67 31.79
CA VAL A 119 41.23 16.40 31.27
C VAL A 119 40.88 15.88 29.89
N ALA A 120 39.71 15.26 29.74
CA ALA A 120 39.22 14.78 28.45
C ALA A 120 38.81 15.96 27.55
N GLY A 121 39.29 15.96 26.30
CA GLY A 121 38.89 16.86 25.23
C GLY A 121 37.48 16.55 24.73
N ASN A 122 36.91 17.47 23.94
CA ASN A 122 35.57 17.27 23.36
C ASN A 122 35.64 16.65 21.97
N THR A 123 34.66 15.82 21.60
CA THR A 123 34.45 15.38 20.21
C THR A 123 33.26 16.15 19.64
N LEU A 124 33.44 16.78 18.49
CA LEU A 124 32.40 17.59 17.84
C LEU A 124 32.05 17.00 16.47
N VAL A 125 30.78 16.71 16.25
CA VAL A 125 30.26 16.41 14.91
C VAL A 125 29.72 17.71 14.31
N ARG A 126 30.17 18.05 13.11
CA ARG A 126 29.69 19.22 12.37
C ARG A 126 29.01 18.78 11.09
N SER A 127 27.86 19.39 10.82
CA SER A 127 27.10 19.14 9.61
C SER A 127 26.77 20.45 8.91
N VAL A 128 26.79 20.44 7.58
CA VAL A 128 26.37 21.55 6.72
C VAL A 128 25.34 21.05 5.72
N VAL A 129 24.27 21.81 5.54
CA VAL A 129 23.19 21.47 4.60
C VAL A 129 23.38 22.28 3.31
N LEU A 130 23.22 21.60 2.19
CA LEU A 130 23.21 22.19 0.86
C LEU A 130 21.81 22.06 0.28
N GLU A 131 21.17 23.20 0.04
CA GLU A 131 19.83 23.28 -0.55
C GLU A 131 19.92 23.83 -1.98
N TYR A 132 19.46 23.03 -2.94
CA TYR A 132 19.36 23.41 -4.34
C TYR A 132 18.41 22.44 -5.04
N LYS A 133 17.73 22.89 -6.09
CA LYS A 133 16.76 22.06 -6.80
C LYS A 133 17.42 20.81 -7.39
N ASP A 134 16.85 19.63 -7.14
CA ASP A 134 17.32 18.33 -7.61
C ASP A 134 18.77 18.00 -7.18
N ILE A 135 19.25 18.62 -6.09
CA ILE A 135 20.65 18.51 -5.65
C ILE A 135 21.07 17.08 -5.26
N ALA A 136 20.13 16.24 -4.81
CA ALA A 136 20.40 14.84 -4.52
C ALA A 136 20.83 14.07 -5.78
N GLU A 137 20.23 14.39 -6.92
CA GLU A 137 20.60 13.82 -8.23
C GLU A 137 21.94 14.39 -8.71
N ILE A 138 22.10 15.73 -8.66
CA ILE A 138 23.34 16.41 -9.08
C ILE A 138 24.56 15.97 -8.27
N THR A 139 24.39 15.61 -6.99
CA THR A 139 25.49 15.13 -6.13
C THR A 139 25.60 13.61 -6.11
N ASN A 140 24.66 12.90 -6.74
CA ASN A 140 24.51 11.45 -6.68
C ASN A 140 24.47 10.90 -5.23
N ILE A 141 23.75 11.59 -4.34
CA ILE A 141 23.53 11.19 -2.95
C ILE A 141 22.13 10.59 -2.84
N THR A 142 22.07 9.26 -2.88
CA THR A 142 20.81 8.49 -2.85
C THR A 142 20.48 7.91 -1.48
N VAL A 143 21.45 7.89 -0.55
CA VAL A 143 21.29 7.35 0.81
C VAL A 143 20.71 8.42 1.72
N ASP A 144 19.65 8.09 2.45
CA ASP A 144 19.02 9.01 3.41
C ASP A 144 19.96 9.40 4.55
N ALA A 145 19.81 10.63 5.04
CA ALA A 145 20.58 11.14 6.16
C ALA A 145 20.27 10.36 7.44
N SER A 146 21.33 9.98 8.16
CA SER A 146 21.20 9.36 9.48
C SER A 146 20.64 10.36 10.50
N SER A 147 19.91 9.86 11.49
CA SER A 147 19.20 10.68 12.50
C SER A 147 20.11 11.57 13.35
N TRP A 148 21.39 11.25 13.49
CA TRP A 148 22.37 12.08 14.19
C TRP A 148 22.89 13.26 13.36
N GLN A 149 22.73 13.24 12.03
CA GLN A 149 23.30 14.26 11.14
C GLN A 149 22.56 15.59 11.23
N TYR A 150 21.26 15.57 11.59
CA TYR A 150 20.40 16.75 11.62
C TYR A 150 19.61 16.85 12.93
N ASN A 151 19.28 18.08 13.31
CA ASN A 151 18.50 18.33 14.52
C ASN A 151 16.99 18.23 14.21
N ALA A 152 16.37 17.11 14.59
CA ALA A 152 14.94 16.87 14.39
C ALA A 152 14.03 17.49 15.48
N THR A 153 14.58 18.16 16.49
CA THR A 153 13.82 18.62 17.68
C THR A 153 12.70 19.59 17.33
N GLU A 154 12.95 20.60 16.50
CA GLU A 154 11.92 21.58 16.13
C GLU A 154 10.79 20.96 15.30
N ARG A 155 11.13 20.01 14.42
CA ARG A 155 10.13 19.24 13.66
C ARG A 155 9.25 18.40 14.60
N MET A 156 9.85 17.70 15.57
CA MET A 156 9.11 16.93 16.55
C MET A 156 8.21 17.81 17.43
N LYS A 157 8.70 18.95 17.91
CA LYS A 157 7.90 19.94 18.65
C LYS A 157 6.72 20.45 17.83
N LYS A 158 6.92 20.69 16.53
CA LYS A 158 5.88 21.13 15.61
C LYS A 158 4.83 20.04 15.39
N MET A 159 5.25 18.79 15.16
CA MET A 159 4.34 17.64 15.03
C MET A 159 3.48 17.48 16.29
N ASP A 160 4.07 17.55 17.47
CA ASP A 160 3.36 17.49 18.74
C ASP A 160 2.36 18.64 18.92
N SER A 161 2.75 19.86 18.54
CA SER A 161 1.88 21.04 18.60
C SER A 161 0.74 20.94 17.58
N ASP A 162 0.99 20.40 16.39
CA ASP A 162 -0.01 20.21 15.34
C ASP A 162 -1.03 19.13 15.72
N VAL A 163 -0.60 18.05 16.38
CA VAL A 163 -1.50 17.04 16.94
C VAL A 163 -2.38 17.66 18.03
N ALA A 164 -1.79 18.39 18.98
CA ALA A 164 -2.55 19.07 20.02
C ALA A 164 -3.55 20.08 19.42
N GLN A 165 -3.11 20.88 18.44
CA GLN A 165 -3.98 21.83 17.75
C GLN A 165 -5.10 21.13 16.98
N SER A 166 -4.83 20.02 16.30
CA SER A 166 -5.86 19.24 15.61
C SER A 166 -6.92 18.71 16.57
N ILE A 167 -6.54 18.34 17.79
CA ILE A 167 -7.49 17.89 18.83
C ILE A 167 -8.34 19.07 19.32
N ILE A 168 -7.71 20.24 19.49
CA ILE A 168 -8.39 21.49 19.87
C ILE A 168 -9.38 21.91 18.77
N ASP A 169 -9.00 21.87 17.50
CA ASP A 169 -9.84 22.28 16.38
C ASP A 169 -11.10 21.41 16.24
N GLN A 170 -11.01 20.14 16.66
CA GLN A 170 -12.14 19.20 16.62
C GLN A 170 -13.12 19.43 17.77
N ASN A 171 -12.61 19.50 19.00
CA ASN A 171 -13.44 19.38 20.21
C ASN A 171 -13.24 20.56 21.19
N GLY A 172 -12.60 21.65 20.79
CA GLY A 172 -12.30 22.78 21.66
C GLY A 172 -11.06 22.59 22.52
N LYS A 173 -10.64 23.68 23.17
CA LYS A 173 -9.38 23.76 23.94
C LYS A 173 -9.24 22.62 24.96
N ASP A 174 -10.28 22.42 25.76
CA ASP A 174 -10.33 21.45 26.85
C ASP A 174 -11.66 20.69 26.77
N TRP A 175 -11.64 19.36 26.97
CA TRP A 175 -12.84 18.52 26.94
C TRP A 175 -12.63 17.17 27.62
N PHE A 176 -13.71 16.58 28.14
CA PHE A 176 -13.66 15.35 28.93
C PHE A 176 -14.57 14.27 28.35
N ILE A 177 -14.14 13.01 28.42
CA ILE A 177 -14.91 11.87 27.92
C ILE A 177 -15.88 11.41 29.02
N GLU A 178 -17.18 11.52 28.75
CA GLU A 178 -18.26 11.12 29.66
C GLU A 178 -18.07 11.72 31.08
N ASP A 179 -18.12 10.89 32.11
CA ASP A 179 -17.92 11.31 33.50
C ASP A 179 -16.45 11.37 33.92
N GLY A 180 -15.51 11.23 32.98
CA GLY A 180 -14.08 11.33 33.27
C GLY A 180 -13.77 12.67 33.94
N PHE A 181 -13.08 12.62 35.08
CA PHE A 181 -12.74 13.79 35.91
C PHE A 181 -13.93 14.53 36.54
N LEU A 182 -15.14 13.95 36.54
CA LEU A 182 -16.29 14.52 37.25
C LEU A 182 -16.02 14.56 38.77
N VAL A 183 -16.28 15.71 39.40
CA VAL A 183 -16.10 15.90 40.83
C VAL A 183 -17.43 15.69 41.57
N THR A 184 -17.44 14.81 42.57
CA THR A 184 -18.62 14.51 43.40
C THR A 184 -18.29 14.60 44.89
N PRO A 185 -19.23 15.04 45.75
CA PRO A 185 -19.04 14.99 47.20
C PRO A 185 -18.85 13.56 47.70
N SER A 186 -17.87 13.32 48.59
CA SER A 186 -17.63 12.01 49.19
C SER A 186 -17.18 12.15 50.65
N GLY A 187 -18.16 12.11 51.57
CA GLY A 187 -17.92 12.27 53.01
C GLY A 187 -17.37 13.66 53.35
N SER A 188 -16.20 13.72 54.00
CA SER A 188 -15.48 14.97 54.30
C SER A 188 -14.58 15.46 53.16
N ALA A 189 -14.51 14.72 52.05
CA ALA A 189 -13.67 14.97 50.89
C ALA A 189 -14.51 15.08 49.60
N TYR A 190 -13.82 15.23 48.48
CA TYR A 190 -14.41 15.20 47.13
C TYR A 190 -13.75 14.09 46.32
N SER A 191 -14.55 13.33 45.57
CA SER A 191 -14.07 12.27 44.67
C SER A 191 -14.05 12.79 43.24
N ILE A 192 -12.92 12.61 42.55
CA ILE A 192 -12.74 12.89 41.14
C ILE A 192 -12.74 11.56 40.40
N LYS A 193 -13.72 11.36 39.51
CA LYS A 193 -13.97 10.08 38.85
C LYS A 193 -12.87 9.73 37.83
N ALA A 194 -12.50 8.45 37.78
CA ALA A 194 -11.60 7.89 36.79
C ALA A 194 -12.12 8.10 35.36
N GLY A 195 -11.22 8.16 34.39
CA GLY A 195 -11.55 8.38 32.99
C GLY A 195 -10.49 9.18 32.26
N ALA A 196 -10.84 9.69 31.09
CA ALA A 196 -9.93 10.42 30.21
C ALA A 196 -10.51 11.80 29.80
N GLY A 197 -9.62 12.73 29.51
CA GLY A 197 -9.94 14.04 28.97
C GLY A 197 -8.73 14.63 28.25
N TYR A 198 -8.89 15.84 27.75
CA TYR A 198 -7.86 16.59 27.04
C TYR A 198 -7.81 18.00 27.61
N VAL A 199 -6.61 18.45 27.96
CA VAL A 199 -6.32 19.80 28.46
C VAL A 199 -5.37 20.48 27.49
N SER A 200 -5.84 21.51 26.79
CA SER A 200 -5.16 22.19 25.68
C SER A 200 -4.64 21.19 24.64
N GLY A 201 -5.48 20.22 24.26
CA GLY A 201 -5.14 19.15 23.31
C GLY A 201 -4.27 18.02 23.87
N ASN A 202 -3.81 18.10 25.12
CA ASN A 202 -2.97 17.07 25.74
C ASN A 202 -3.83 16.07 26.53
N ARG A 203 -3.66 14.78 26.27
CA ARG A 203 -4.47 13.73 26.89
C ARG A 203 -4.10 13.55 28.36
N VAL A 204 -5.11 13.65 29.24
CA VAL A 204 -5.03 13.32 30.66
C VAL A 204 -5.90 12.10 30.94
N ALA A 205 -5.41 11.14 31.73
CA ALA A 205 -6.15 9.93 32.06
C ALA A 205 -5.86 9.43 33.48
N MET A 206 -6.87 8.89 34.15
CA MET A 206 -6.77 8.22 35.45
C MET A 206 -7.51 6.89 35.40
N GLU A 207 -6.89 5.85 35.95
CA GLU A 207 -7.48 4.51 36.04
C GLU A 207 -8.39 4.33 37.26
N PHE A 208 -8.18 5.14 38.30
CA PHE A 208 -8.90 5.04 39.57
C PHE A 208 -9.37 6.41 40.04
N ASP A 209 -10.51 6.43 40.73
CA ASP A 209 -11.05 7.62 41.36
C ASP A 209 -10.04 8.21 42.36
N ARG A 210 -9.90 9.53 42.38
CA ARG A 210 -9.01 10.24 43.31
C ARG A 210 -9.80 11.05 44.32
N SER A 211 -9.42 10.94 45.60
CA SER A 211 -9.94 11.80 46.65
C SER A 211 -9.11 13.08 46.78
N VAL A 212 -9.78 14.23 46.81
CA VAL A 212 -9.18 15.56 46.97
C VAL A 212 -9.78 16.27 48.18
N GLN A 213 -8.92 16.91 48.98
CA GLN A 213 -9.31 17.73 50.12
C GLN A 213 -9.52 19.18 49.67
N VAL A 214 -10.63 19.78 50.12
CA VAL A 214 -10.93 21.20 49.86
C VAL A 214 -11.06 21.90 51.21
N PRO A 215 -9.93 22.36 51.79
CA PRO A 215 -9.88 22.84 53.17
C PRO A 215 -10.57 24.21 53.35
N ASN A 216 -10.61 25.02 52.29
CA ASN A 216 -11.25 26.33 52.28
C ASN A 216 -12.36 26.35 51.23
N LYS A 217 -13.54 26.85 51.59
CA LYS A 217 -14.70 26.95 50.68
C LYS A 217 -15.22 28.40 50.67
N PRO A 218 -15.62 28.95 49.52
CA PRO A 218 -15.62 28.32 48.19
C PRO A 218 -14.21 28.22 47.58
N SER A 219 -13.97 27.20 46.77
CA SER A 219 -12.72 27.00 45.99
C SER A 219 -13.01 26.33 44.66
N PHE A 220 -12.12 26.51 43.69
CA PHE A 220 -12.10 25.79 42.43
C PHE A 220 -11.14 24.61 42.47
N ILE A 221 -11.44 23.60 41.66
CA ILE A 221 -10.54 22.48 41.38
C ILE A 221 -10.12 22.57 39.91
N TYR A 222 -8.81 22.60 39.68
CA TYR A 222 -8.19 22.62 38.36
C TYR A 222 -7.40 21.35 38.10
N ILE A 223 -7.29 20.98 36.83
CA ILE A 223 -6.23 20.11 36.31
C ILE A 223 -5.10 21.01 35.84
N ASP A 224 -3.91 20.78 36.36
CA ASP A 224 -2.67 21.41 35.94
C ASP A 224 -1.83 20.37 35.22
N ALA A 225 -1.84 20.42 33.89
CA ALA A 225 -1.20 19.45 33.01
C ALA A 225 0.04 20.03 32.34
N HIS A 226 1.12 19.27 32.27
CA HIS A 226 2.31 19.62 31.51
C HIS A 226 2.88 18.38 30.84
N ARG A 227 3.73 18.61 29.84
CA ARG A 227 4.43 17.53 29.15
C ARG A 227 5.85 17.43 29.61
N GLU A 228 6.28 16.20 29.87
CA GLU A 228 7.65 15.89 30.23
C GLU A 228 8.14 14.68 29.44
N GLY A 229 9.41 14.73 29.03
CA GLY A 229 10.08 13.59 28.41
C GLY A 229 10.61 12.63 29.48
N THR A 230 10.29 11.36 29.35
CA THR A 230 10.87 10.31 30.19
C THR A 230 12.34 10.04 29.80
N PRO A 231 13.13 9.36 30.66
CA PRO A 231 14.51 8.97 30.31
C PRO A 231 14.63 8.10 29.05
N THR A 232 13.53 7.47 28.59
CA THR A 232 13.48 6.68 27.36
C THR A 232 13.12 7.51 26.12
N GLY A 233 12.88 8.82 26.29
CA GLY A 233 12.50 9.74 25.21
C GLY A 233 11.00 9.81 24.93
N GLU A 234 10.17 9.03 25.65
CA GLU A 234 8.72 9.10 25.54
C GLU A 234 8.22 10.44 26.10
N GLN A 235 7.31 11.09 25.39
CA GLN A 235 6.69 12.33 25.85
C GLN A 235 5.35 12.01 26.51
N VAL A 236 5.27 12.23 27.83
CA VAL A 236 4.06 11.94 28.61
C VAL A 236 3.40 13.22 29.09
N THR A 237 2.07 13.21 29.19
CA THR A 237 1.32 14.29 29.83
C THR A 237 1.14 13.94 31.30
N LEU A 238 1.83 14.68 32.16
CA LEU A 238 1.67 14.61 33.61
C LEU A 238 0.68 15.66 34.05
N PHE A 239 -0.09 15.38 35.09
CA PHE A 239 -1.02 16.36 35.64
C PHE A 239 -1.24 16.18 37.14
N ASN A 240 -1.61 17.29 37.79
CA ASN A 240 -1.99 17.34 39.19
C ASN A 240 -3.31 18.09 39.37
N PHE A 241 -3.94 17.89 40.54
CA PHE A 241 -5.11 18.67 40.94
C PHE A 241 -4.70 19.85 41.80
N VAL A 242 -5.13 21.05 41.41
CA VAL A 242 -4.87 22.28 42.15
C VAL A 242 -6.19 22.78 42.73
N VAL A 243 -6.23 22.99 44.05
CA VAL A 243 -7.39 23.56 44.75
C VAL A 243 -7.05 24.96 45.22
N THR A 244 -7.79 25.96 44.75
CA THR A 244 -7.55 27.36 45.10
C THR A 244 -8.83 28.19 44.99
N ALA A 245 -8.93 29.27 45.78
CA ALA A 245 -10.00 30.25 45.66
C ALA A 245 -9.74 31.25 44.51
N GLU A 246 -8.51 31.31 44.00
CA GLU A 246 -8.10 32.22 42.93
C GLU A 246 -8.32 31.60 41.54
N GLU A 247 -8.55 32.46 40.55
CA GLU A 247 -8.56 32.09 39.14
C GLU A 247 -7.14 31.69 38.69
N ARG A 248 -7.03 30.67 37.83
CA ARG A 248 -5.75 30.23 37.25
C ARG A 248 -5.86 30.01 35.74
N ASP A 249 -4.83 30.48 35.06
CA ASP A 249 -4.61 30.32 33.62
C ASP A 249 -3.33 29.52 33.34
N ASP A 250 -3.14 29.15 32.06
CA ASP A 250 -1.92 28.54 31.55
C ASP A 250 -0.70 29.42 31.90
N TYR A 251 0.39 28.79 32.34
CA TYR A 251 1.59 29.50 32.78
C TYR A 251 2.87 28.76 32.40
N ILE A 252 4.01 29.43 32.56
CA ILE A 252 5.34 28.83 32.41
C ILE A 252 5.90 28.63 33.81
N ASP A 253 6.19 27.37 34.17
CA ASP A 253 6.92 27.04 35.37
C ASP A 253 8.42 27.05 35.06
N SER A 254 9.15 28.00 35.65
CA SER A 254 10.61 28.11 35.55
C SER A 254 11.33 27.64 36.83
N SER A 255 10.61 27.07 37.81
CA SER A 255 11.14 26.69 39.13
C SER A 255 12.23 25.61 39.08
N THR A 256 12.23 24.80 38.02
CA THR A 256 13.22 23.74 37.76
C THR A 256 14.44 24.20 36.96
N GLY A 257 14.50 25.50 36.61
CA GLY A 257 15.54 26.06 35.72
C GLY A 257 15.30 25.78 34.23
N LYS A 258 14.17 25.17 33.87
CA LYS A 258 13.67 25.03 32.49
C LYS A 258 12.29 25.67 32.41
N ASP A 259 12.00 26.34 31.30
CA ASP A 259 10.67 26.87 31.03
C ASP A 259 9.73 25.75 30.57
N VAL A 260 8.93 25.23 31.50
CA VAL A 260 7.92 24.19 31.22
C VAL A 260 6.55 24.85 31.08
N LYS A 261 5.87 24.61 29.97
CA LYS A 261 4.52 25.14 29.76
C LYS A 261 3.49 24.26 30.46
N HIS A 262 2.74 24.86 31.36
CA HIS A 262 1.63 24.24 32.09
C HIS A 262 0.30 24.73 31.49
N PHE A 263 -0.59 23.77 31.26
CA PHE A 263 -1.93 23.94 30.71
C PHE A 263 -2.95 23.68 31.81
N VAL A 264 -3.80 24.66 32.09
CA VAL A 264 -4.67 24.65 33.25
C VAL A 264 -6.13 24.63 32.81
N CYS A 265 -6.88 23.62 33.25
CA CYS A 265 -8.32 23.51 33.00
C CYS A 265 -9.09 23.48 34.31
N LYS A 266 -10.05 24.39 34.46
CA LYS A 266 -11.00 24.39 35.58
C LYS A 266 -12.01 23.27 35.38
N ILE A 267 -12.20 22.39 36.38
CA ILE A 267 -13.11 21.24 36.26
C ILE A 267 -14.28 21.29 37.23
N ALA A 268 -14.16 21.99 38.37
CA ALA A 268 -15.27 22.12 39.31
C ALA A 268 -15.15 23.36 40.20
N GLN A 269 -16.28 23.79 40.75
CA GLN A 269 -16.35 24.73 41.87
C GLN A 269 -17.02 24.06 43.06
N VAL A 270 -16.37 24.15 44.23
CA VAL A 270 -16.94 23.77 45.52
C VAL A 270 -17.47 25.02 46.20
N HIS A 271 -18.75 25.04 46.51
CA HIS A 271 -19.44 26.17 47.14
C HIS A 271 -19.25 26.19 48.65
N ALA A 272 -19.59 27.32 49.29
CA ALA A 272 -19.48 27.51 50.73
C ALA A 272 -20.29 26.47 51.54
N ASP A 273 -21.40 25.98 51.01
CA ASP A 273 -22.25 24.94 51.60
C ASP A 273 -21.73 23.50 51.37
N GLY A 274 -20.68 23.36 50.57
CA GLY A 274 -20.07 22.08 50.21
C GLY A 274 -20.65 21.39 48.97
N SER A 275 -21.66 21.97 48.31
CA SER A 275 -22.15 21.51 47.01
C SER A 275 -21.10 21.75 45.91
N VAL A 276 -21.21 21.00 44.80
CA VAL A 276 -20.25 21.04 43.69
C VAL A 276 -20.97 21.42 42.41
N SER A 277 -20.43 22.39 41.68
CA SER A 277 -20.76 22.66 40.28
C SER A 277 -19.72 22.03 39.38
N ASP A 278 -20.18 21.23 38.41
CA ASP A 278 -19.34 20.75 37.31
C ASP A 278 -19.02 21.93 36.39
N LEU A 279 -17.73 22.20 36.21
CA LEU A 279 -17.21 23.26 35.34
C LEU A 279 -16.39 22.70 34.18
N ARG A 280 -16.39 21.37 33.98
CA ARG A 280 -15.72 20.75 32.85
C ARG A 280 -16.31 21.33 31.54
N PRO A 281 -15.46 21.87 30.65
CA PRO A 281 -15.92 22.32 29.34
C PRO A 281 -16.41 21.12 28.52
N GLU A 282 -17.59 21.28 27.94
CA GLU A 282 -18.09 20.39 26.89
C GLU A 282 -17.37 20.71 25.58
N GLY A 283 -17.07 19.68 24.80
CA GLY A 283 -16.31 19.87 23.57
C GLY A 283 -17.00 20.78 22.54
N GLU A 284 -16.26 21.55 21.76
CA GLU A 284 -16.84 22.47 20.78
C GLU A 284 -17.55 21.78 19.62
N SER A 285 -17.21 20.55 19.23
CA SER A 285 -18.08 19.73 18.37
C SER A 285 -19.44 19.47 19.01
N VAL A 286 -19.49 19.28 20.33
CA VAL A 286 -20.72 19.19 21.13
C VAL A 286 -21.45 20.54 21.14
N LYS A 287 -20.75 21.68 21.07
CA LYS A 287 -21.36 23.02 20.96
C LYS A 287 -21.76 23.42 19.53
N GLN A 288 -21.05 23.00 18.49
CA GLN A 288 -21.45 23.18 17.08
C GLN A 288 -22.70 22.34 16.76
N LEU A 289 -22.88 21.20 17.44
CA LEU A 289 -24.16 20.49 17.49
C LEU A 289 -25.26 21.24 18.26
N ARG A 290 -24.92 22.15 19.18
CA ARG A 290 -25.89 22.93 20.00
C ARG A 290 -26.19 24.36 19.52
N LEU A 291 -25.37 24.96 18.64
CA LEU A 291 -25.51 26.37 18.22
C LEU A 291 -26.21 26.59 16.87
N THR A 292 -26.95 25.60 16.36
CA THR A 292 -27.90 25.83 15.24
C THR A 292 -29.33 26.03 15.74
N GLU A 293 -29.51 26.68 16.90
CA GLU A 293 -30.81 27.24 17.31
C GLU A 293 -31.10 28.52 16.53
N LYS A 294 -31.56 28.39 15.28
CA LYS A 294 -32.32 29.47 14.64
C LYS A 294 -33.79 29.24 15.01
N ARG A 295 -34.34 30.15 15.84
CA ARG A 295 -35.78 30.30 16.12
C ARG A 295 -36.63 29.89 14.91
N VAL A 296 -37.36 28.78 15.03
CA VAL A 296 -38.44 28.43 14.09
C VAL A 296 -39.77 28.76 14.78
N THR A 297 -40.15 30.03 14.72
CA THR A 297 -41.57 30.43 14.75
C THR A 297 -42.12 30.41 13.33
N ASP A 298 -42.02 29.26 12.66
CA ASP A 298 -42.70 29.05 11.39
C ASP A 298 -43.04 27.58 11.21
N THR A 299 -44.30 27.23 11.45
CA THR A 299 -44.88 25.89 11.34
C THR A 299 -45.01 25.40 9.88
N GLN A 300 -44.17 25.86 8.95
CA GLN A 300 -44.33 25.60 7.52
C GLN A 300 -43.15 24.95 6.78
N ASN A 301 -42.01 24.70 7.42
CA ASN A 301 -40.86 24.04 6.76
C ASN A 301 -40.25 22.91 7.61
N LEU A 302 -41.08 22.01 8.12
CA LEU A 302 -40.62 20.69 8.54
C LEU A 302 -40.86 19.72 7.39
N ASN A 303 -39.91 18.81 7.14
CA ASN A 303 -40.12 17.66 6.25
C ASN A 303 -41.46 16.99 6.60
N PRO A 304 -42.21 16.41 5.64
CA PRO A 304 -43.54 15.82 5.85
C PRO A 304 -43.60 14.62 6.84
N GLY A 305 -42.51 14.37 7.58
CA GLY A 305 -42.29 13.24 8.48
C GLY A 305 -42.38 13.52 9.99
N PHE A 306 -42.67 14.75 10.43
CA PHE A 306 -42.47 15.11 11.85
C PHE A 306 -43.44 16.16 12.40
N ILE A 307 -43.87 15.97 13.66
CA ILE A 307 -44.70 16.91 14.41
C ILE A 307 -43.98 17.32 15.69
N SER A 308 -43.92 18.62 15.98
CA SER A 308 -43.25 19.16 17.17
C SER A 308 -44.07 20.19 17.92
N GLY A 309 -44.00 20.18 19.26
CA GLY A 309 -44.66 21.14 20.13
C GLY A 309 -44.78 20.66 21.57
N THR A 310 -45.44 21.41 22.45
CA THR A 310 -45.85 20.94 23.78
C THR A 310 -46.97 19.90 23.65
N VAL A 311 -47.16 19.00 24.63
CA VAL A 311 -48.27 18.01 24.63
C VAL A 311 -49.61 18.66 24.29
N ASP A 312 -49.93 19.78 24.93
CA ASP A 312 -51.19 20.50 24.69
C ASP A 312 -51.23 21.22 23.33
N GLY A 313 -50.08 21.53 22.74
CA GLY A 313 -49.96 22.16 21.43
C GLY A 313 -50.02 21.17 20.25
N ILE A 314 -49.82 19.88 20.51
CA ILE A 314 -49.88 18.81 19.50
C ILE A 314 -51.28 18.15 19.45
N LYS A 315 -52.13 18.38 20.46
CA LYS A 315 -53.53 17.95 20.40
C LYS A 315 -54.24 18.57 19.18
N GLU A 316 -55.09 17.78 18.56
CA GLU A 316 -55.88 18.09 17.35
C GLU A 316 -55.07 18.29 16.06
N VAL A 317 -53.74 18.16 16.09
CA VAL A 317 -52.91 18.19 14.89
C VAL A 317 -53.24 16.99 14.01
N ALA A 318 -53.49 17.26 12.72
CA ALA A 318 -53.77 16.25 11.72
C ALA A 318 -52.48 15.80 11.04
N PHE A 319 -52.29 14.48 10.93
CA PHE A 319 -51.20 13.90 10.17
C PHE A 319 -51.39 14.15 8.66
N SER A 320 -50.33 14.53 7.96
CA SER A 320 -50.27 14.55 6.50
C SER A 320 -50.14 13.14 5.90
N GLY A 321 -49.87 12.14 6.75
CA GLY A 321 -49.79 10.71 6.42
C GLY A 321 -48.38 10.22 6.12
N ASN A 322 -47.36 11.05 6.37
CA ASN A 322 -45.94 10.71 6.20
C ASN A 322 -45.16 10.83 7.52
N GLU A 323 -45.80 11.32 8.58
CA GLU A 323 -45.18 11.49 9.88
C GLU A 323 -44.89 10.16 10.58
N GLN A 324 -43.70 10.06 11.18
CA GLN A 324 -43.29 8.86 11.93
C GLN A 324 -42.76 9.17 13.33
N ALA A 325 -42.58 10.44 13.66
CA ALA A 325 -42.08 10.85 14.96
C ALA A 325 -42.77 12.11 15.49
N ILE A 326 -42.79 12.22 16.82
CA ILE A 326 -43.32 13.35 17.57
C ILE A 326 -42.24 13.84 18.52
N LYS A 327 -41.89 15.13 18.45
CA LYS A 327 -41.06 15.80 19.48
C LYS A 327 -41.94 16.59 20.42
N ILE A 328 -41.75 16.31 21.71
CA ILE A 328 -42.47 17.01 22.76
C ILE A 328 -41.52 17.96 23.48
N ILE A 329 -41.81 19.26 23.36
CA ILE A 329 -41.05 20.34 23.98
C ILE A 329 -41.79 20.70 25.26
N GLY A 330 -41.32 20.21 26.41
CA GLY A 330 -41.84 20.55 27.73
C GLY A 330 -42.29 19.36 28.58
N GLY A 331 -41.59 19.19 29.72
CA GLY A 331 -41.82 18.14 30.73
C GLY A 331 -40.52 17.38 31.04
N LEU A 332 -39.74 17.85 32.03
CA LEU A 332 -38.50 17.27 32.59
C LEU A 332 -37.32 16.92 31.64
N SER A 333 -37.51 16.78 30.33
CA SER A 333 -36.45 16.67 29.31
C SER A 333 -37.02 16.89 27.89
N ASP A 334 -36.30 17.57 27.00
CA ASP A 334 -36.62 17.60 25.57
C ASP A 334 -36.54 16.17 25.02
N SER A 335 -37.68 15.56 24.70
CA SER A 335 -37.75 14.11 24.47
C SER A 335 -38.36 13.81 23.10
N PHE A 336 -37.72 12.87 22.38
CA PHE A 336 -38.16 12.40 21.07
C PHE A 336 -38.87 11.06 21.20
N TYR A 337 -39.99 10.92 20.50
CA TYR A 337 -40.76 9.69 20.47
C TYR A 337 -41.06 9.25 19.03
N HIS A 338 -40.82 7.98 18.73
CA HIS A 338 -41.24 7.35 17.48
C HIS A 338 -42.66 6.81 17.61
N LEU A 339 -43.46 6.97 16.55
CA LEU A 339 -44.75 6.32 16.42
C LEU A 339 -44.51 4.89 15.93
N ARG A 340 -44.83 3.89 16.77
CA ARG A 340 -44.60 2.47 16.43
C ARG A 340 -45.28 2.06 15.12
N ASP A 341 -46.44 2.64 14.83
CA ASP A 341 -47.19 2.40 13.60
C ASP A 341 -47.43 3.72 12.86
N LYS A 342 -47.33 3.67 11.53
CA LYS A 342 -47.53 4.85 10.68
C LYS A 342 -49.00 5.35 10.77
N PRO A 343 -49.25 6.65 11.01
CA PRO A 343 -50.58 7.24 10.98
C PRO A 343 -51.09 7.42 9.55
N GLU A 344 -52.41 7.44 9.38
CA GLU A 344 -53.05 7.72 8.09
C GLU A 344 -53.16 9.23 7.84
N LYS A 345 -53.17 9.63 6.57
CA LYS A 345 -53.43 11.03 6.19
C LYS A 345 -54.79 11.50 6.71
N GLY A 346 -54.80 12.61 7.44
CA GLY A 346 -55.99 13.22 8.03
C GLY A 346 -56.43 12.64 9.38
N GLU A 347 -55.72 11.63 9.90
CA GLU A 347 -55.86 11.16 11.28
C GLU A 347 -55.42 12.27 12.25
N LYS A 348 -56.16 12.50 13.34
CA LYS A 348 -55.93 13.60 14.28
C LYS A 348 -55.56 13.10 15.66
N ILE A 349 -54.59 13.74 16.30
CA ILE A 349 -54.18 13.43 17.67
C ILE A 349 -55.24 13.92 18.66
N GLU A 350 -55.75 13.06 19.52
CA GLU A 350 -56.70 13.43 20.59
C GLU A 350 -56.01 13.64 21.93
N SER A 351 -55.05 12.76 22.26
CA SER A 351 -54.25 12.87 23.47
C SER A 351 -52.90 12.16 23.34
N ILE A 352 -51.93 12.61 24.13
CA ILE A 352 -50.63 11.97 24.26
C ILE A 352 -50.38 11.74 25.75
N ASP A 353 -50.15 10.48 26.12
CA ASP A 353 -49.78 10.06 27.48
C ASP A 353 -48.33 9.59 27.46
N LEU A 354 -47.45 10.39 28.06
CA LEU A 354 -46.02 10.11 28.13
C LEU A 354 -45.65 9.09 29.20
N GLU A 355 -46.47 8.92 30.23
CA GLU A 355 -46.25 7.96 31.30
C GLU A 355 -46.53 6.54 30.79
N SER A 356 -47.64 6.39 30.08
CA SER A 356 -48.02 5.13 29.42
C SER A 356 -47.37 4.94 28.03
N LYS A 357 -46.64 5.94 27.54
CA LYS A 357 -46.02 6.00 26.21
C LYS A 357 -46.97 5.65 25.06
N VAL A 358 -48.09 6.36 24.97
CA VAL A 358 -49.08 6.18 23.88
C VAL A 358 -49.56 7.51 23.32
N CYS A 359 -49.84 7.53 22.02
CA CYS A 359 -50.51 8.60 21.32
C CYS A 359 -51.88 8.09 20.86
N VAL A 360 -52.96 8.69 21.37
CA VAL A 360 -54.33 8.35 20.97
C VAL A 360 -54.76 9.29 19.88
N THR A 361 -55.23 8.74 18.76
CA THR A 361 -55.82 9.49 17.66
C THR A 361 -57.32 9.21 17.57
N ASN A 362 -58.02 9.97 16.74
CA ASN A 362 -59.44 9.75 16.43
C ASN A 362 -59.74 8.43 15.70
N LYS A 363 -58.72 7.62 15.37
CA LYS A 363 -58.87 6.32 14.70
C LYS A 363 -58.28 5.15 15.48
N LYS A 364 -57.14 5.34 16.15
CA LYS A 364 -56.39 4.26 16.82
C LYS A 364 -55.50 4.80 17.93
N THR A 365 -55.04 3.88 18.77
CA THR A 365 -53.96 4.16 19.73
C THR A 365 -52.65 3.67 19.15
N ILE A 366 -51.65 4.54 19.11
CA ILE A 366 -50.31 4.27 18.58
C ILE A 366 -49.33 4.26 19.76
N ALA A 367 -48.51 3.21 19.87
CA ALA A 367 -47.48 3.17 20.90
C ALA A 367 -46.33 4.13 20.58
N LEU A 368 -45.80 4.79 21.61
CA LEU A 368 -44.64 5.69 21.52
C LEU A 368 -43.39 4.97 22.01
N ILE A 369 -42.31 5.10 21.24
CA ILE A 369 -41.00 4.56 21.59
C ILE A 369 -40.06 5.74 21.86
N THR A 370 -39.50 5.82 23.07
CA THR A 370 -38.55 6.88 23.41
C THR A 370 -37.25 6.69 22.63
N ILE A 371 -36.80 7.76 21.97
CA ILE A 371 -35.54 7.78 21.21
C ILE A 371 -34.58 8.75 21.92
N PRO A 372 -33.31 8.39 22.17
CA PRO A 372 -32.34 9.32 22.72
C PRO A 372 -32.03 10.45 21.72
N GLU A 373 -31.86 11.67 22.21
CA GLU A 373 -31.75 12.90 21.40
C GLU A 373 -30.66 12.86 20.30
N LYS A 374 -29.57 12.12 20.55
CA LYS A 374 -28.48 11.88 19.57
C LYS A 374 -28.96 11.12 18.31
N TYR A 375 -29.81 10.11 18.48
CA TYR A 375 -30.35 9.30 17.37
C TYR A 375 -31.41 10.07 16.55
N ALA A 376 -32.07 11.03 17.20
CA ALA A 376 -33.03 11.92 16.54
C ALA A 376 -32.37 13.09 15.80
N LEU A 377 -31.04 13.17 15.75
CA LEU A 377 -30.27 14.11 14.92
C LEU A 377 -29.57 13.37 13.77
N ASP A 378 -29.11 12.13 13.99
CA ASP A 378 -28.50 11.28 12.97
C ASP A 378 -29.49 10.82 11.88
N LEU A 379 -30.78 10.68 12.20
CA LEU A 379 -31.86 10.48 11.21
C LEU A 379 -32.06 11.67 10.22
N TYR A 380 -31.37 12.80 10.41
CA TYR A 380 -31.74 14.10 9.83
C TYR A 380 -30.61 14.84 9.10
N ALA A 381 -29.46 14.22 8.83
CA ALA A 381 -28.41 14.81 8.02
C ALA A 381 -28.47 14.31 6.56
N THR A 382 -28.80 15.19 5.61
CA THR A 382 -28.74 14.89 4.16
C THR A 382 -27.30 14.73 3.68
N GLN A 383 -26.82 13.50 3.76
CA GLN A 383 -25.76 12.82 2.99
C GLN A 383 -26.26 11.37 2.80
N PRO A 384 -25.74 10.54 1.84
CA PRO A 384 -26.35 9.23 1.51
C PRO A 384 -26.77 8.49 2.78
N GLU A 385 -28.08 8.29 2.97
CA GLU A 385 -28.66 8.04 4.30
C GLU A 385 -27.95 6.83 4.94
N GLU A 386 -27.21 7.11 6.02
CA GLU A 386 -26.55 6.07 6.80
C GLU A 386 -27.60 5.38 7.66
N VAL A 387 -27.68 4.05 7.55
CA VAL A 387 -28.55 3.22 8.38
C VAL A 387 -27.67 2.43 9.32
N HIS A 388 -27.77 2.73 10.60
CA HIS A 388 -26.88 2.21 11.61
C HIS A 388 -27.43 0.91 12.22
N VAL A 389 -26.73 -0.20 12.08
CA VAL A 389 -27.22 -1.50 12.60
C VAL A 389 -27.42 -1.49 14.13
N TRP A 390 -26.60 -0.74 14.86
CA TRP A 390 -26.70 -0.63 16.32
C TRP A 390 -28.01 0.02 16.80
N GLU A 391 -28.72 0.76 15.96
CA GLU A 391 -30.06 1.31 16.27
C GLU A 391 -31.12 0.21 16.42
N TYR A 392 -30.92 -0.93 15.75
CA TYR A 392 -31.86 -2.05 15.73
C TYR A 392 -31.51 -3.15 16.75
N MET A 393 -30.34 -3.08 17.38
CA MET A 393 -29.80 -4.15 18.26
C MET A 393 -30.50 -4.28 19.62
N ILE A 394 -31.25 -3.27 20.08
CA ILE A 394 -31.87 -3.33 21.42
C ILE A 394 -32.89 -4.49 21.47
N GLY A 395 -32.54 -5.54 22.23
CA GLY A 395 -33.36 -6.73 22.42
C GLY A 395 -33.41 -7.69 21.23
N ARG A 396 -32.46 -7.59 20.28
CA ARG A 396 -32.41 -8.40 19.05
C ARG A 396 -31.03 -9.01 18.85
N SER A 397 -30.95 -10.08 18.06
CA SER A 397 -29.66 -10.58 17.59
C SER A 397 -29.04 -9.63 16.56
N PHE A 398 -27.75 -9.78 16.29
CA PHE A 398 -27.09 -8.97 15.25
C PHE A 398 -27.71 -9.24 13.87
N SER A 399 -28.00 -10.50 13.53
CA SER A 399 -28.62 -10.86 12.24
C SER A 399 -30.03 -10.24 12.08
N GLU A 400 -30.82 -10.18 13.15
CA GLU A 400 -32.12 -9.49 13.15
C GLU A 400 -31.94 -7.99 12.92
N ALA A 401 -31.04 -7.36 13.67
CA ALA A 401 -30.75 -5.94 13.56
C ALA A 401 -30.21 -5.56 12.16
N GLN A 402 -29.33 -6.41 11.61
CA GLN A 402 -28.79 -6.24 10.27
C GLN A 402 -29.88 -6.34 9.21
N GLN A 403 -30.79 -7.31 9.30
CA GLN A 403 -31.88 -7.42 8.33
C GLN A 403 -32.81 -6.19 8.38
N MET A 404 -33.11 -5.69 9.58
CA MET A 404 -33.93 -4.47 9.73
C MET A 404 -33.24 -3.24 9.14
N ALA A 405 -31.93 -3.10 9.34
CA ALA A 405 -31.14 -2.03 8.75
C ALA A 405 -31.08 -2.15 7.21
N ILE A 406 -30.97 -3.37 6.68
CA ILE A 406 -31.07 -3.62 5.24
C ILE A 406 -32.44 -3.16 4.74
N ASP A 407 -33.53 -3.64 5.32
CA ASP A 407 -34.89 -3.29 4.90
C ASP A 407 -35.15 -1.77 4.93
N ALA A 408 -34.61 -1.08 5.94
CA ALA A 408 -34.64 0.37 6.03
C ALA A 408 -33.83 1.02 4.89
N ALA A 409 -32.60 0.57 4.64
CA ALA A 409 -31.77 1.05 3.54
C ALA A 409 -32.40 0.81 2.15
N GLU A 410 -33.09 -0.32 1.94
CA GLU A 410 -33.81 -0.59 0.69
C GLU A 410 -34.94 0.41 0.44
N ALA A 411 -35.57 0.93 1.50
CA ALA A 411 -36.65 1.92 1.40
C ALA A 411 -36.15 3.31 0.96
N ILE A 412 -34.86 3.59 1.18
CA ILE A 412 -34.19 4.85 0.86
C ILE A 412 -33.79 4.88 -0.61
N VAL A 413 -33.30 3.76 -1.13
CA VAL A 413 -32.81 3.65 -2.50
C VAL A 413 -33.99 3.81 -3.48
N SER A 414 -34.02 4.93 -4.21
CA SER A 414 -35.00 5.11 -5.28
C SER A 414 -34.71 4.18 -6.48
N SER A 415 -35.74 3.50 -6.98
CA SER A 415 -35.67 2.70 -8.20
C SER A 415 -35.67 3.59 -9.44
N SER A 416 -34.58 4.32 -9.70
CA SER A 416 -34.41 5.07 -10.95
C SER A 416 -33.71 4.21 -12.03
N THR A 417 -34.01 4.48 -13.30
CA THR A 417 -33.46 3.79 -14.48
C THR A 417 -32.16 4.41 -15.00
N THR A 418 -31.61 5.44 -14.32
CA THR A 418 -30.45 6.23 -14.76
C THR A 418 -29.25 6.09 -13.84
N PHE A 419 -28.03 6.30 -14.37
CA PHE A 419 -26.73 6.03 -13.75
C PHE A 419 -26.40 6.84 -12.47
N ASP A 420 -27.25 7.79 -12.07
CA ASP A 420 -27.13 8.56 -10.82
C ASP A 420 -28.13 8.02 -9.78
N LYS A 421 -27.74 7.00 -9.00
CA LYS A 421 -28.56 6.44 -7.92
C LYS A 421 -28.11 6.92 -6.55
N ALA A 422 -29.09 7.32 -5.73
CA ALA A 422 -28.91 7.47 -4.29
C ALA A 422 -28.49 6.13 -3.69
N SER A 423 -27.33 6.11 -3.02
CA SER A 423 -26.83 4.95 -2.28
C SER A 423 -27.18 5.08 -0.81
N ALA A 424 -27.67 4.00 -0.19
CA ALA A 424 -27.81 3.92 1.27
C ALA A 424 -26.60 3.18 1.86
N THR A 425 -26.08 3.68 2.97
CA THR A 425 -24.90 3.07 3.63
C THR A 425 -25.34 2.42 4.93
N ILE A 426 -25.31 1.10 4.98
CA ILE A 426 -25.53 0.33 6.19
C ILE A 426 -24.22 0.32 6.99
N VAL A 427 -24.24 0.93 8.17
CA VAL A 427 -23.05 1.06 9.01
C VAL A 427 -23.05 -0.03 10.06
N TRP A 428 -22.08 -0.93 9.96
CA TRP A 428 -21.83 -1.94 10.98
C TRP A 428 -21.06 -1.34 12.16
N PRO A 429 -21.48 -1.63 13.41
CA PRO A 429 -20.81 -1.13 14.60
C PRO A 429 -19.42 -1.76 14.80
N ARG A 430 -18.62 -1.11 15.65
CA ARG A 430 -17.38 -1.68 16.18
C ARG A 430 -17.74 -2.78 17.19
N GLY A 431 -17.09 -3.93 17.11
CA GLY A 431 -17.28 -5.04 18.03
C GLY A 431 -17.10 -6.40 17.36
N ILE A 432 -17.35 -7.45 18.14
CA ILE A 432 -17.40 -8.84 17.70
C ILE A 432 -18.86 -9.29 17.82
N PHE A 433 -19.44 -9.72 16.72
CA PHE A 433 -20.87 -10.04 16.63
C PHE A 433 -21.07 -11.49 16.23
N SER A 434 -21.89 -12.18 17.01
CA SER A 434 -22.40 -13.50 16.63
C SER A 434 -23.44 -13.34 15.52
N VAL A 435 -23.28 -14.06 14.42
CA VAL A 435 -24.17 -13.99 13.26
C VAL A 435 -24.87 -15.33 13.08
N ASP A 436 -26.21 -15.31 13.14
CA ASP A 436 -27.05 -16.50 13.14
C ASP A 436 -27.61 -16.83 11.77
N TYR A 437 -27.67 -15.86 10.86
CA TYR A 437 -28.14 -16.03 9.47
C TYR A 437 -27.74 -14.84 8.59
N PRO A 438 -27.75 -15.01 7.25
CA PRO A 438 -27.37 -13.99 6.28
C PRO A 438 -28.28 -12.77 6.29
N GLY A 439 -27.70 -11.61 5.99
CA GLY A 439 -28.46 -10.45 5.53
C GLY A 439 -28.96 -10.67 4.09
N LEU A 440 -30.25 -10.41 3.85
CA LEU A 440 -30.92 -10.60 2.57
C LEU A 440 -31.14 -9.26 1.87
N ILE A 441 -30.51 -9.05 0.70
CA ILE A 441 -30.68 -7.86 -0.14
C ILE A 441 -31.59 -8.18 -1.34
N TYR A 442 -32.74 -7.52 -1.43
CA TYR A 442 -33.82 -7.79 -2.39
C TYR A 442 -34.13 -6.62 -3.34
N ASN A 443 -33.60 -6.67 -4.57
CA ASN A 443 -33.81 -5.73 -5.68
C ASN A 443 -33.05 -4.37 -5.70
N PRO A 444 -32.60 -3.69 -4.62
CA PRO A 444 -32.01 -2.37 -4.78
C PRO A 444 -30.60 -2.46 -5.35
N ASP A 445 -30.22 -1.41 -6.09
CA ASP A 445 -28.84 -1.12 -6.42
C ASP A 445 -28.29 -0.12 -5.40
N GLY A 446 -26.97 -0.01 -5.24
CA GLY A 446 -26.39 1.09 -4.47
C GLY A 446 -26.47 0.91 -2.96
N ILE A 447 -26.48 -0.33 -2.48
CA ILE A 447 -26.34 -0.62 -1.05
C ILE A 447 -24.85 -0.75 -0.71
N ARG A 448 -24.40 0.06 0.25
CA ARG A 448 -23.06 -0.04 0.82
C ARG A 448 -23.15 -0.60 2.24
N PHE A 449 -22.26 -1.52 2.59
CA PHE A 449 -22.00 -1.96 3.95
C PHE A 449 -20.63 -1.43 4.37
N LYS A 450 -20.55 -0.78 5.53
CA LYS A 450 -19.31 -0.18 6.03
C LYS A 450 -19.12 -0.51 7.51
N GLY A 451 -18.07 -1.28 7.82
CA GLY A 451 -17.62 -1.48 9.19
C GLY A 451 -16.70 -0.37 9.69
N GLN A 452 -16.17 -0.55 10.91
CA GLN A 452 -15.30 0.43 11.58
C GLN A 452 -13.80 0.14 11.41
N GLY A 453 -13.47 -0.76 10.49
CA GLY A 453 -12.12 -1.17 10.13
C GLY A 453 -11.96 -2.69 10.13
N LYS A 454 -10.99 -3.19 9.34
CA LYS A 454 -10.65 -4.60 9.13
C LYS A 454 -10.77 -5.49 10.38
N PHE A 455 -10.27 -5.04 11.53
CA PHE A 455 -10.35 -5.77 12.81
C PHE A 455 -11.25 -5.11 13.87
N SER A 456 -11.89 -3.99 13.54
CA SER A 456 -12.77 -3.27 14.44
C SER A 456 -14.20 -3.82 14.41
N THR A 457 -14.65 -4.34 13.26
CA THR A 457 -15.95 -4.97 13.08
C THR A 457 -15.71 -6.42 12.70
N GLN A 458 -16.13 -7.37 13.54
CA GLN A 458 -15.86 -8.80 13.35
C GLN A 458 -17.14 -9.63 13.44
N PHE A 459 -17.29 -10.58 12.53
CA PHE A 459 -18.43 -11.50 12.48
C PHE A 459 -17.98 -12.92 12.78
N VAL A 460 -18.66 -13.57 13.73
CA VAL A 460 -18.42 -14.95 14.12
C VAL A 460 -19.72 -15.74 13.86
N PRO A 461 -19.71 -16.78 13.01
CA PRO A 461 -20.92 -17.55 12.75
C PRO A 461 -21.30 -18.39 13.99
N SER A 462 -22.54 -18.26 14.45
CA SER A 462 -23.12 -19.08 15.53
C SER A 462 -23.93 -20.28 15.02
N THR A 463 -24.27 -20.30 13.73
CA THR A 463 -25.07 -21.33 13.08
C THR A 463 -24.48 -21.69 11.71
N ASN A 464 -25.17 -22.57 10.96
CA ASN A 464 -24.84 -22.88 9.57
C ASN A 464 -25.08 -21.72 8.59
N MET A 465 -25.47 -20.54 9.07
CA MET A 465 -25.73 -19.34 8.27
C MET A 465 -26.72 -19.58 7.12
N ILE A 466 -27.68 -20.48 7.32
CA ILE A 466 -28.84 -20.61 6.44
C ILE A 466 -29.98 -19.79 7.04
N HIS A 467 -30.63 -18.96 6.22
CA HIS A 467 -31.73 -18.14 6.71
C HIS A 467 -32.91 -19.02 7.19
N PRO A 468 -33.35 -18.91 8.46
CA PRO A 468 -34.28 -19.88 9.06
C PRO A 468 -35.68 -19.82 8.45
N ASN A 469 -36.09 -18.67 7.92
CA ASN A 469 -37.36 -18.52 7.22
C ASN A 469 -37.27 -17.45 6.13
N LEU A 470 -36.94 -17.85 4.89
CA LEU A 470 -36.90 -16.92 3.76
C LEU A 470 -38.26 -16.19 3.60
N PRO A 471 -38.27 -14.85 3.41
CA PRO A 471 -39.50 -14.12 3.18
C PRO A 471 -40.22 -14.61 1.92
N GLN A 472 -41.55 -14.50 1.86
CA GLN A 472 -42.33 -15.01 0.71
C GLN A 472 -41.84 -14.43 -0.63
N LYS A 473 -41.48 -13.14 -0.66
CA LYS A 473 -40.92 -12.46 -1.86
C LYS A 473 -39.65 -13.13 -2.43
N TRP A 474 -38.90 -13.85 -1.60
CA TRP A 474 -37.72 -14.63 -1.99
C TRP A 474 -38.10 -16.05 -2.42
N LYS A 475 -39.04 -16.69 -1.72
CA LYS A 475 -39.58 -18.01 -2.09
C LYS A 475 -40.28 -18.00 -3.46
N ASP A 476 -40.81 -16.84 -3.86
CA ASP A 476 -41.46 -16.62 -5.15
C ASP A 476 -40.45 -16.40 -6.30
N LEU A 477 -39.15 -16.26 -6.01
CA LEU A 477 -38.11 -16.14 -7.05
C LEU A 477 -37.82 -17.50 -7.69
N PRO A 478 -37.46 -17.53 -8.98
CA PRO A 478 -37.21 -18.79 -9.70
C PRO A 478 -35.90 -19.48 -9.31
N ASP A 479 -35.00 -18.77 -8.61
CA ASP A 479 -33.68 -19.23 -8.22
C ASP A 479 -33.68 -19.56 -6.70
N SER A 480 -32.87 -20.53 -6.24
CA SER A 480 -32.80 -20.91 -4.81
C SER A 480 -31.83 -20.03 -4.03
N TYR A 481 -32.27 -19.48 -2.90
CA TYR A 481 -31.45 -18.61 -2.03
C TYR A 481 -31.12 -19.25 -0.67
N GLU A 482 -31.29 -20.56 -0.55
CA GLU A 482 -30.90 -21.34 0.63
C GLU A 482 -29.40 -21.66 0.58
N SER A 483 -28.56 -20.67 0.91
CA SER A 483 -27.10 -20.80 0.88
C SER A 483 -26.47 -20.30 2.18
N PRO A 484 -25.54 -21.06 2.81
CA PRO A 484 -24.71 -20.58 3.90
C PRO A 484 -23.88 -19.36 3.50
N SER A 485 -24.24 -18.16 3.96
CA SER A 485 -23.51 -16.94 3.59
C SER A 485 -23.61 -15.81 4.61
N LEU A 486 -22.70 -14.84 4.58
CA LEU A 486 -22.82 -13.60 5.36
C LEU A 486 -23.87 -12.65 4.75
N LEU A 487 -23.86 -12.50 3.42
CA LEU A 487 -24.83 -11.71 2.65
C LEU A 487 -25.33 -12.47 1.43
N ILE A 488 -26.63 -12.36 1.17
CA ILE A 488 -27.29 -12.96 0.00
C ILE A 488 -27.99 -11.88 -0.81
N PHE A 489 -27.79 -11.91 -2.13
CA PHE A 489 -28.35 -10.93 -3.06
C PHE A 489 -29.35 -11.58 -4.03
N ALA A 490 -30.59 -11.10 -4.03
CA ALA A 490 -31.62 -11.56 -4.95
C ALA A 490 -31.47 -10.94 -6.33
N ARG A 491 -31.61 -11.77 -7.37
CA ARG A 491 -31.72 -11.32 -8.75
C ARG A 491 -32.97 -10.44 -8.91
N ARG A 492 -32.87 -9.40 -9.74
CA ARG A 492 -33.98 -8.51 -10.07
C ARG A 492 -35.12 -9.29 -10.73
N ARG A 493 -36.36 -8.95 -10.38
CA ARG A 493 -37.56 -9.53 -11.01
C ARG A 493 -37.65 -9.11 -12.48
N GLN A 494 -37.59 -10.07 -13.41
CA GLN A 494 -37.96 -9.85 -14.82
C GLN A 494 -39.49 -9.81 -14.91
N THR A 495 -40.08 -8.61 -14.95
CA THR A 495 -41.50 -8.46 -15.28
C THR A 495 -41.63 -8.28 -16.80
N GLY A 496 -42.22 -9.25 -17.48
CA GLY A 496 -42.32 -9.26 -18.93
C GLY A 496 -43.31 -8.23 -19.49
N GLY A 497 -42.88 -7.51 -20.53
CA GLY A 497 -43.68 -7.26 -21.72
C GLY A 497 -44.74 -6.14 -21.74
N GLN A 498 -44.38 -5.09 -22.50
CA GLN A 498 -45.20 -4.10 -23.22
C GLN A 498 -45.87 -2.97 -22.42
N ASN A 499 -45.25 -1.78 -22.58
CA ASN A 499 -45.61 -0.44 -22.09
C ASN A 499 -45.35 -0.15 -20.62
N GLY A 500 -44.13 0.34 -20.35
CA GLY A 500 -43.76 0.99 -19.08
C GLY A 500 -42.32 0.77 -18.64
N ASP A 501 -41.38 0.74 -19.59
CA ASP A 501 -39.92 0.92 -19.46
C ASP A 501 -39.13 0.13 -18.41
N PHE A 502 -38.65 -1.04 -18.85
CA PHE A 502 -37.42 -1.66 -18.35
C PHE A 502 -36.65 -2.31 -19.52
N ILE A 503 -35.31 -2.17 -19.47
CA ILE A 503 -34.23 -2.83 -20.24
C ILE A 503 -33.76 -2.16 -21.55
N PRO A 504 -32.47 -1.78 -21.59
CA PRO A 504 -31.49 -2.42 -22.49
C PRO A 504 -30.22 -2.79 -21.68
N GLY A 505 -29.58 -3.95 -21.72
CA GLY A 505 -29.57 -5.13 -22.58
C GLY A 505 -28.20 -5.77 -22.33
N GLY A 506 -28.15 -6.89 -21.60
CA GLY A 506 -26.92 -7.57 -21.15
C GLY A 506 -27.18 -8.48 -19.94
N VAL A 507 -27.68 -9.69 -20.23
CA VAL A 507 -27.93 -10.91 -19.41
C VAL A 507 -27.13 -11.00 -18.09
N ASP A 508 -27.66 -11.02 -16.86
CA ASP A 508 -28.89 -11.59 -16.31
C ASP A 508 -29.35 -10.86 -15.03
N ALA A 509 -30.05 -9.72 -15.10
CA ALA A 509 -30.83 -9.17 -13.96
C ALA A 509 -30.14 -9.09 -12.56
N THR A 510 -28.81 -8.94 -12.49
CA THR A 510 -28.04 -8.98 -11.23
C THR A 510 -28.14 -7.66 -10.44
N PRO A 511 -28.12 -7.67 -9.10
CA PRO A 511 -27.94 -6.47 -8.27
C PRO A 511 -26.63 -5.76 -8.62
N ARG A 512 -26.65 -4.42 -8.59
CA ARG A 512 -25.49 -3.58 -8.95
C ARG A 512 -25.13 -2.59 -7.87
N TYR A 513 -23.87 -2.16 -7.89
CA TYR A 513 -23.34 -1.13 -7.00
C TYR A 513 -23.46 -1.54 -5.53
N ILE A 514 -23.07 -2.78 -5.25
CA ILE A 514 -22.97 -3.29 -3.89
C ILE A 514 -21.55 -3.05 -3.42
N SER A 515 -21.37 -2.43 -2.25
CA SER A 515 -20.05 -2.32 -1.62
C SER A 515 -20.05 -2.91 -0.23
N VAL A 516 -18.98 -3.62 0.16
CA VAL A 516 -18.80 -4.18 1.51
C VAL A 516 -17.38 -3.89 1.98
N GLU A 517 -17.25 -3.09 3.02
CA GLU A 517 -15.98 -2.49 3.41
C GLU A 517 -15.72 -2.64 4.91
N ASP A 518 -14.43 -2.69 5.28
CA ASP A 518 -13.93 -2.45 6.64
C ASP A 518 -14.44 -3.42 7.71
N PHE A 519 -14.37 -4.73 7.45
CA PHE A 519 -14.86 -5.78 8.35
C PHE A 519 -13.95 -7.00 8.42
N SER A 520 -14.28 -7.93 9.31
CA SER A 520 -13.72 -9.27 9.30
C SER A 520 -14.75 -10.37 9.51
N PHE A 521 -14.45 -11.55 8.97
CA PHE A 521 -15.22 -12.77 9.18
C PHE A 521 -14.33 -13.86 9.79
N MET A 522 -14.76 -14.41 10.92
CA MET A 522 -14.00 -15.33 11.76
C MET A 522 -14.68 -16.71 11.81
N GLY A 523 -14.58 -17.49 10.74
CA GLY A 523 -15.18 -18.81 10.62
C GLY A 523 -14.32 -19.96 11.14
N ARG A 524 -13.00 -19.77 11.24
CA ARG A 524 -12.06 -20.85 11.58
C ARG A 524 -12.26 -21.33 13.01
N GLY A 525 -12.29 -22.65 13.20
CA GLY A 525 -12.54 -23.26 14.51
C GLY A 525 -14.01 -23.19 14.96
N SER A 526 -14.91 -22.60 14.16
CA SER A 526 -16.35 -22.78 14.34
C SER A 526 -16.78 -24.18 13.88
N GLY A 527 -17.98 -24.61 14.26
CA GLY A 527 -18.60 -25.82 13.71
C GLY A 527 -18.96 -25.73 12.21
N PHE A 528 -18.62 -24.62 11.55
CA PHE A 528 -19.02 -24.26 10.19
C PHE A 528 -17.80 -23.87 9.32
N ASP A 529 -16.60 -24.25 9.77
CA ASP A 529 -15.33 -23.98 9.07
C ASP A 529 -15.42 -24.37 7.59
N LYS A 530 -15.05 -23.44 6.70
CA LYS A 530 -15.06 -23.60 5.23
C LYS A 530 -16.43 -23.87 4.59
N THR A 531 -17.54 -23.68 5.31
CA THR A 531 -18.89 -23.92 4.75
C THR A 531 -19.65 -22.66 4.33
N ILE A 532 -19.25 -21.49 4.83
CA ILE A 532 -19.99 -20.23 4.68
C ILE A 532 -19.28 -19.30 3.70
N SER A 533 -19.97 -18.85 2.65
CA SER A 533 -19.44 -17.84 1.73
C SER A 533 -19.64 -16.41 2.28
N LEU A 534 -18.82 -15.45 1.88
CA LEU A 534 -19.05 -14.05 2.28
C LEU A 534 -20.25 -13.49 1.52
N LEU A 535 -20.20 -13.55 0.19
CA LEU A 535 -21.27 -13.08 -0.69
C LEU A 535 -21.84 -14.23 -1.52
N TYR A 536 -23.17 -14.34 -1.58
CA TYR A 536 -23.85 -15.30 -2.47
C TYR A 536 -24.97 -14.67 -3.31
N GLY A 537 -25.09 -15.08 -4.58
CA GLY A 537 -26.17 -14.62 -5.45
C GLY A 537 -26.18 -15.28 -6.84
N HIS A 538 -27.29 -15.15 -7.57
CA HIS A 538 -27.48 -15.72 -8.92
C HIS A 538 -27.02 -14.76 -10.01
N GLY A 539 -25.72 -14.48 -9.99
CA GLY A 539 -25.01 -13.50 -10.80
C GLY A 539 -24.77 -12.20 -10.03
N MET A 540 -23.61 -11.58 -10.27
CA MET A 540 -23.21 -10.35 -9.58
C MET A 540 -22.65 -9.35 -10.57
N SER A 541 -22.89 -8.06 -10.33
CA SER A 541 -22.25 -7.03 -11.12
C SER A 541 -22.01 -5.75 -10.34
N HIS A 542 -20.93 -5.01 -10.64
CA HIS A 542 -20.60 -3.76 -9.93
C HIS A 542 -20.53 -4.01 -8.41
N VAL A 543 -19.85 -5.08 -8.01
CA VAL A 543 -19.61 -5.42 -6.60
C VAL A 543 -18.22 -4.96 -6.22
N TYR A 544 -18.13 -4.22 -5.13
CA TYR A 544 -16.88 -3.70 -4.57
C TYR A 544 -16.66 -4.26 -3.17
N MET A 545 -15.47 -4.78 -2.88
CA MET A 545 -15.09 -5.14 -1.52
C MET A 545 -13.73 -4.56 -1.18
N LYS A 546 -13.59 -4.00 0.02
CA LYS A 546 -12.31 -3.41 0.45
C LYS A 546 -12.04 -3.54 1.95
N GLY A 547 -10.77 -3.67 2.31
CA GLY A 547 -10.32 -3.42 3.68
C GLY A 547 -10.79 -4.50 4.66
N PHE A 548 -10.73 -5.76 4.26
CA PHE A 548 -11.31 -6.86 5.05
C PHE A 548 -10.33 -8.01 5.30
N TYR A 549 -10.60 -8.76 6.37
CA TYR A 549 -9.91 -9.99 6.72
C TYR A 549 -10.93 -11.11 6.86
N ALA A 550 -10.68 -12.29 6.30
CA ALA A 550 -11.60 -13.41 6.47
C ALA A 550 -10.84 -14.72 6.71
N ASN A 551 -11.32 -15.53 7.65
CA ASN A 551 -10.82 -16.89 7.82
C ASN A 551 -11.91 -17.95 7.96
N GLY A 552 -11.57 -19.20 7.65
CA GLY A 552 -12.46 -20.35 7.81
C GLY A 552 -13.78 -20.24 7.06
N PHE A 553 -13.75 -19.63 5.88
CA PHE A 553 -14.91 -19.39 5.02
C PHE A 553 -14.79 -20.19 3.72
N LYS A 554 -15.87 -20.26 2.93
CA LYS A 554 -15.92 -21.02 1.69
C LYS A 554 -15.34 -20.21 0.52
N TYR A 555 -16.10 -19.23 0.02
CA TYR A 555 -15.67 -18.30 -1.03
C TYR A 555 -15.96 -16.84 -0.65
N VAL A 556 -15.19 -15.90 -1.19
CA VAL A 556 -15.50 -14.47 -1.09
C VAL A 556 -16.74 -14.16 -1.91
N ILE A 557 -16.77 -14.61 -3.17
CA ILE A 557 -17.94 -14.55 -4.05
C ILE A 557 -18.32 -15.97 -4.48
N ASP A 558 -19.53 -16.39 -4.12
CA ASP A 558 -20.14 -17.64 -4.58
C ASP A 558 -21.34 -17.29 -5.46
N SER A 559 -21.20 -17.49 -6.77
CA SER A 559 -22.23 -17.16 -7.74
C SER A 559 -22.53 -18.31 -8.69
N THR A 560 -23.80 -18.66 -8.80
CA THR A 560 -24.28 -19.70 -9.72
C THR A 560 -24.32 -19.23 -11.19
N ARG A 561 -24.11 -17.93 -11.43
CA ARG A 561 -24.08 -17.29 -12.75
C ARG A 561 -22.89 -16.33 -12.84
N ASN A 562 -22.77 -15.69 -13.99
CA ASN A 562 -21.62 -14.88 -14.31
C ASN A 562 -21.46 -13.65 -13.41
N VAL A 563 -20.19 -13.23 -13.25
CA VAL A 563 -19.79 -12.03 -12.51
C VAL A 563 -19.28 -10.95 -13.46
N TYR A 564 -19.66 -9.68 -13.21
CA TYR A 564 -19.39 -8.58 -14.16
C TYR A 564 -18.99 -7.28 -13.48
N ARG A 565 -17.78 -6.78 -13.73
CA ARG A 565 -17.28 -5.53 -13.11
C ARG A 565 -17.28 -5.64 -11.59
N CYS A 566 -16.60 -6.66 -11.08
CA CYS A 566 -16.38 -6.84 -9.66
C CYS A 566 -14.94 -6.45 -9.31
N GLU A 567 -14.74 -5.84 -8.15
CA GLU A 567 -13.46 -5.31 -7.72
C GLU A 567 -13.24 -5.61 -6.25
N ILE A 568 -12.09 -6.21 -5.91
CA ILE A 568 -11.75 -6.59 -4.54
C ILE A 568 -10.35 -6.03 -4.22
N HIS A 569 -10.26 -5.26 -3.11
CA HIS A 569 -9.07 -4.47 -2.76
C HIS A 569 -8.66 -4.66 -1.30
N ASP A 570 -7.36 -4.58 -1.02
CA ASP A 570 -6.78 -4.44 0.33
C ASP A 570 -7.32 -5.46 1.35
N TYR A 571 -7.03 -6.75 1.14
CA TYR A 571 -7.62 -7.82 1.93
C TYR A 571 -6.66 -8.98 2.25
N GLU A 572 -7.03 -9.76 3.26
CA GLU A 572 -6.29 -10.95 3.70
C GLU A 572 -7.27 -12.12 3.91
N LEU A 573 -7.04 -13.23 3.23
CA LEU A 573 -7.86 -14.44 3.31
C LEU A 573 -7.02 -15.59 3.85
N GLU A 574 -7.51 -16.27 4.87
CA GLU A 574 -6.84 -17.43 5.45
C GLU A 574 -7.77 -18.64 5.56
N HIS A 575 -7.25 -19.85 5.34
CA HIS A 575 -7.95 -21.09 5.70
C HIS A 575 -9.35 -21.18 5.07
N CYS A 576 -9.47 -20.88 3.79
CA CYS A 576 -10.74 -20.94 3.05
C CYS A 576 -10.78 -22.09 2.04
N VAL A 577 -11.94 -22.32 1.40
CA VAL A 577 -11.98 -23.22 0.23
C VAL A 577 -11.27 -22.55 -0.94
N GLY A 578 -11.73 -21.36 -1.36
CA GLY A 578 -11.09 -20.63 -2.45
C GLY A 578 -11.53 -19.17 -2.50
N PHE A 579 -11.09 -18.45 -3.54
CA PHE A 579 -11.43 -17.04 -3.69
C PHE A 579 -12.85 -16.83 -4.22
N THR A 580 -13.17 -17.43 -5.36
CA THR A 580 -14.46 -17.26 -6.03
C THR A 580 -14.96 -18.53 -6.69
N ASN A 581 -16.27 -18.74 -6.69
CA ASN A 581 -16.95 -19.77 -7.46
C ASN A 581 -17.94 -19.10 -8.42
N HIS A 582 -17.69 -19.16 -9.72
CA HIS A 582 -18.62 -18.68 -10.75
C HIS A 582 -18.36 -19.34 -12.12
N PRO A 583 -19.40 -19.48 -12.97
CA PRO A 583 -19.26 -20.10 -14.30
C PRO A 583 -18.59 -19.21 -15.37
N GLY A 584 -18.45 -17.90 -15.15
CA GLY A 584 -17.92 -16.98 -16.16
C GLY A 584 -18.03 -15.51 -15.79
N GLY A 585 -17.58 -14.61 -16.67
CA GLY A 585 -17.71 -13.18 -16.41
C GLY A 585 -16.90 -12.25 -17.30
N THR A 586 -16.95 -10.95 -16.97
CA THR A 586 -16.03 -9.95 -17.53
C THR A 586 -15.66 -8.92 -16.48
N THR A 587 -14.42 -8.45 -16.47
CA THR A 587 -13.94 -7.39 -15.57
C THR A 587 -14.08 -7.81 -14.11
N PHE A 588 -13.16 -8.66 -13.66
CA PHE A 588 -13.05 -9.03 -12.24
C PHE A 588 -11.68 -8.60 -11.76
N GLU A 589 -11.55 -7.42 -11.18
CA GLU A 589 -10.26 -6.90 -10.72
C GLU A 589 -9.96 -7.32 -9.29
N ASN A 590 -8.67 -7.51 -9.01
CA ASN A 590 -8.19 -7.98 -7.73
C ASN A 590 -6.88 -7.26 -7.38
N HIS A 591 -6.82 -6.63 -6.21
CA HIS A 591 -5.75 -5.70 -5.83
C HIS A 591 -5.30 -5.90 -4.38
N ASN A 592 -3.98 -5.93 -4.18
CA ASN A 592 -3.33 -5.91 -2.86
C ASN A 592 -3.89 -6.96 -1.88
N GLY A 593 -4.06 -8.19 -2.37
CA GLY A 593 -4.74 -9.27 -1.66
C GLY A 593 -3.83 -10.45 -1.34
N GLY A 594 -3.98 -11.06 -0.16
CA GLY A 594 -3.32 -12.30 0.21
C GLY A 594 -4.31 -13.46 0.32
N LEU A 595 -3.95 -14.62 -0.22
CA LEU A 595 -4.65 -15.90 -0.02
C LEU A 595 -3.69 -16.89 0.62
N THR A 596 -3.99 -17.36 1.84
CA THR A 596 -3.09 -18.24 2.59
C THR A 596 -3.82 -19.47 3.15
N ASN A 597 -3.19 -20.65 3.12
CA ASN A 597 -3.73 -21.90 3.70
C ASN A 597 -5.09 -22.32 3.13
N SER A 598 -5.35 -22.02 1.85
CA SER A 598 -6.61 -22.34 1.17
C SER A 598 -6.59 -23.74 0.54
N ASP A 599 -7.77 -24.34 0.33
CA ASP A 599 -7.86 -25.61 -0.40
C ASP A 599 -7.49 -25.41 -1.89
N GLU A 600 -8.06 -24.38 -2.50
CA GLU A 600 -7.79 -23.95 -3.87
C GLU A 600 -6.81 -22.77 -3.88
N GLY A 601 -6.03 -22.64 -4.96
CA GLY A 601 -5.33 -21.39 -5.25
C GLY A 601 -6.26 -20.33 -5.87
N TRP A 602 -5.69 -19.48 -6.72
CA TRP A 602 -6.46 -18.49 -7.46
C TRP A 602 -7.13 -19.13 -8.68
N THR A 603 -8.43 -19.37 -8.54
CA THR A 603 -9.26 -19.99 -9.58
C THR A 603 -10.04 -18.94 -10.38
N LEU A 604 -9.91 -18.95 -11.71
CA LEU A 604 -10.79 -18.21 -12.63
C LEU A 604 -11.30 -19.12 -13.74
N ARG A 605 -12.58 -18.93 -14.09
CA ARG A 605 -13.26 -19.66 -15.16
C ARG A 605 -13.98 -18.66 -16.05
N LYS A 606 -13.67 -18.66 -17.35
CA LYS A 606 -14.38 -17.92 -18.41
C LYS A 606 -14.55 -16.42 -18.13
N VAL A 607 -13.59 -15.82 -17.42
CA VAL A 607 -13.56 -14.37 -17.16
C VAL A 607 -12.71 -13.66 -18.21
N SER A 608 -13.21 -12.54 -18.72
CA SER A 608 -12.48 -11.72 -19.70
C SER A 608 -12.14 -10.32 -19.17
N TYR A 609 -11.12 -9.67 -19.71
CA TYR A 609 -10.80 -8.25 -19.48
C TYR A 609 -10.49 -7.93 -18.02
N THR A 610 -9.53 -8.65 -17.43
CA THR A 610 -9.16 -8.49 -16.03
C THR A 610 -7.66 -8.23 -15.84
N THR A 611 -7.34 -7.39 -14.86
CA THR A 611 -5.98 -7.24 -14.36
C THR A 611 -5.98 -7.41 -12.85
N TRP A 612 -5.03 -8.19 -12.35
CA TRP A 612 -4.79 -8.44 -10.94
C TRP A 612 -3.44 -7.83 -10.56
N PHE A 613 -3.40 -7.09 -9.45
CA PHE A 613 -2.25 -6.31 -9.01
C PHE A 613 -1.81 -6.70 -7.61
N ASN A 614 -0.52 -7.02 -7.43
CA ASN A 614 0.11 -7.24 -6.13
C ASN A 614 -0.65 -8.24 -5.25
N VAL A 615 -1.14 -9.33 -5.84
CA VAL A 615 -1.81 -10.41 -5.12
C VAL A 615 -0.86 -11.58 -4.89
N ALA A 616 -0.96 -12.20 -3.72
CA ALA A 616 -0.10 -13.31 -3.30
C ALA A 616 -0.92 -14.57 -2.98
N CYS A 617 -0.40 -15.74 -3.36
CA CYS A 617 -0.94 -17.05 -2.95
C CYS A 617 0.10 -17.85 -2.16
N ASP A 618 -0.20 -18.16 -0.91
CA ASP A 618 0.69 -18.91 -0.04
C ASP A 618 0.00 -20.19 0.45
N HIS A 619 0.65 -21.36 0.35
CA HIS A 619 0.14 -22.60 0.95
C HIS A 619 -1.25 -23.04 0.42
N TRP A 620 -1.43 -23.21 -0.89
CA TRP A 620 -2.66 -23.81 -1.47
C TRP A 620 -2.65 -25.34 -1.41
N GLY A 621 -3.83 -25.96 -1.48
CA GLY A 621 -4.04 -27.39 -1.25
C GLY A 621 -3.55 -28.33 -2.35
N LYS A 622 -3.39 -29.60 -1.95
CA LYS A 622 -2.98 -30.71 -2.82
C LYS A 622 -4.09 -31.04 -3.82
N GLY A 623 -3.72 -31.28 -5.07
CA GLY A 623 -4.63 -31.54 -6.19
C GLY A 623 -5.08 -30.28 -6.93
N GLU A 624 -4.79 -29.10 -6.39
CA GLU A 624 -5.15 -27.80 -6.94
C GLU A 624 -3.92 -27.07 -7.50
N TYR A 625 -4.13 -25.94 -8.19
CA TYR A 625 -3.05 -25.08 -8.68
C TYR A 625 -3.07 -23.70 -8.03
N GLY A 626 -1.89 -23.11 -7.83
CA GLY A 626 -1.74 -21.74 -7.30
C GLY A 626 -2.39 -20.69 -8.21
N TRP A 627 -2.24 -20.84 -9.54
CA TRP A 627 -3.06 -20.14 -10.54
C TRP A 627 -3.77 -21.16 -11.43
N ASP A 628 -5.10 -21.25 -11.39
CA ASP A 628 -5.87 -22.12 -12.29
C ASP A 628 -6.87 -21.29 -13.11
N PHE A 629 -6.53 -21.00 -14.36
CA PHE A 629 -7.36 -20.20 -15.27
C PHE A 629 -7.82 -21.02 -16.47
N GLU A 630 -9.15 -21.13 -16.60
CA GLU A 630 -9.78 -21.87 -17.71
C GLU A 630 -10.62 -20.93 -18.58
N ASP A 631 -10.38 -20.93 -19.89
CA ASP A 631 -11.08 -20.12 -20.90
C ASP A 631 -11.14 -18.61 -20.59
N CYS A 632 -10.13 -18.08 -19.89
CA CYS A 632 -10.09 -16.68 -19.47
C CYS A 632 -9.39 -15.79 -20.51
N LEU A 633 -10.05 -14.74 -21.01
CA LEU A 633 -9.54 -13.91 -22.11
C LEU A 633 -8.94 -12.60 -21.59
N GLN A 634 -7.67 -12.31 -21.91
CA GLN A 634 -6.98 -11.08 -21.51
C GLN A 634 -6.93 -10.92 -19.98
N VAL A 635 -6.29 -11.89 -19.31
CA VAL A 635 -5.93 -11.80 -17.89
C VAL A 635 -4.52 -11.23 -17.77
N ASN A 636 -4.34 -10.16 -17.01
CA ASN A 636 -3.02 -9.61 -16.69
C ASN A 636 -2.72 -9.82 -15.20
N LEU A 637 -1.58 -10.41 -14.88
CA LEU A 637 -1.05 -10.51 -13.53
C LEU A 637 0.15 -9.55 -13.42
N VAL A 638 0.09 -8.58 -12.51
CA VAL A 638 1.10 -7.51 -12.38
C VAL A 638 1.60 -7.45 -10.94
N GLY A 639 2.90 -7.73 -10.74
CA GLY A 639 3.50 -7.72 -9.41
C GLY A 639 2.99 -8.82 -8.47
N CYS A 640 2.39 -9.89 -9.02
CA CYS A 640 1.80 -10.97 -8.23
C CYS A 640 2.84 -11.98 -7.76
N GLY A 641 2.51 -12.74 -6.72
CA GLY A 641 3.37 -13.78 -6.15
C GLY A 641 2.64 -15.08 -5.85
N MET A 642 3.36 -16.18 -5.81
CA MET A 642 2.95 -17.38 -5.08
C MET A 642 4.15 -18.02 -4.40
N GLU A 643 3.96 -18.65 -3.24
CA GLU A 643 4.99 -19.39 -2.50
C GLU A 643 4.42 -20.62 -1.78
N LYS A 644 5.25 -21.67 -1.62
CA LYS A 644 5.02 -22.79 -0.68
C LYS A 644 3.73 -23.63 -0.88
N GLY A 645 3.20 -23.76 -2.08
CA GLY A 645 1.99 -24.60 -2.30
C GLY A 645 2.19 -26.10 -2.14
N PHE A 646 1.13 -26.81 -1.72
CA PHE A 646 1.05 -28.28 -1.71
C PHE A 646 0.58 -28.87 -3.05
N GLY A 647 -0.03 -28.06 -3.91
CA GLY A 647 -0.50 -28.42 -5.25
C GLY A 647 0.46 -28.03 -6.37
N GLY A 648 -0.02 -28.05 -7.62
CA GLY A 648 0.72 -27.58 -8.79
C GLY A 648 0.89 -26.05 -8.80
N ALA A 649 1.83 -25.52 -9.59
CA ALA A 649 2.06 -24.08 -9.65
C ALA A 649 0.96 -23.35 -10.43
N PHE A 650 0.80 -23.65 -11.72
CA PHE A 650 -0.25 -23.04 -12.53
C PHE A 650 -0.80 -23.95 -13.63
N ARG A 651 -2.07 -23.73 -13.97
CA ARG A 651 -2.79 -24.35 -15.08
C ARG A 651 -3.51 -23.26 -15.87
N PHE A 652 -3.11 -23.08 -17.13
CA PHE A 652 -3.76 -22.15 -18.05
C PHE A 652 -4.33 -22.93 -19.23
N LYS A 653 -5.65 -23.09 -19.25
CA LYS A 653 -6.33 -23.97 -20.20
C LYS A 653 -7.41 -23.25 -20.99
N GLY A 654 -7.56 -23.61 -22.26
CA GLY A 654 -8.77 -23.32 -23.04
C GLY A 654 -8.50 -22.50 -24.30
N GLU A 655 -9.43 -22.59 -25.26
CA GLU A 655 -9.24 -22.04 -26.61
C GLU A 655 -9.13 -20.50 -26.62
N ARG A 656 -9.80 -19.87 -25.65
CA ARG A 656 -9.86 -18.41 -25.45
C ARG A 656 -8.93 -17.93 -24.35
N CYS A 657 -8.23 -18.87 -23.71
CA CYS A 657 -7.41 -18.55 -22.56
C CYS A 657 -6.18 -17.73 -22.99
N SER A 658 -6.02 -16.56 -22.40
CA SER A 658 -4.84 -15.71 -22.60
C SER A 658 -4.45 -14.98 -21.33
N VAL A 659 -3.19 -15.15 -20.94
CA VAL A 659 -2.65 -14.70 -19.66
C VAL A 659 -1.33 -13.96 -19.88
N ASN A 660 -1.19 -12.78 -19.31
CA ASN A 660 0.02 -11.98 -19.34
C ASN A 660 0.58 -11.87 -17.92
N LEU A 661 1.83 -12.25 -17.73
CA LEU A 661 2.54 -12.17 -16.45
C LEU A 661 3.55 -11.03 -16.54
N ILE A 662 3.53 -10.08 -15.61
CA ILE A 662 4.40 -8.90 -15.61
C ILE A 662 4.96 -8.72 -14.20
N GLY A 663 6.27 -8.92 -14.03
CA GLY A 663 6.90 -8.85 -12.70
C GLY A 663 6.32 -9.88 -11.71
N VAL A 664 5.86 -11.03 -12.21
CA VAL A 664 5.23 -12.07 -11.38
C VAL A 664 6.29 -13.03 -10.85
N ASN A 665 6.23 -13.31 -9.55
CA ASN A 665 7.02 -14.37 -8.95
C ASN A 665 6.19 -15.65 -8.82
N VAL A 666 6.61 -16.70 -9.52
CA VAL A 666 6.04 -18.04 -9.42
C VAL A 666 7.02 -18.91 -8.66
N ALA A 667 6.72 -19.18 -7.38
CA ALA A 667 7.46 -20.12 -6.55
C ALA A 667 6.51 -21.18 -5.99
N ALA A 668 6.75 -22.45 -6.33
CA ALA A 668 5.92 -23.54 -5.87
C ALA A 668 6.79 -24.71 -5.40
N GLY A 669 6.25 -25.51 -4.47
CA GLY A 669 7.02 -26.50 -3.72
C GLY A 669 7.56 -25.96 -2.40
N SER A 670 8.19 -26.84 -1.63
CA SER A 670 8.73 -26.54 -0.30
C SER A 670 10.04 -27.29 -0.06
N ASN A 671 10.89 -26.73 0.80
CA ASN A 671 12.16 -27.36 1.18
C ASN A 671 11.96 -28.37 2.33
N PRO A 672 12.84 -29.39 2.47
CA PRO A 672 12.89 -30.23 3.65
C PRO A 672 12.94 -29.40 4.93
N ASN A 673 12.12 -29.77 5.91
CA ASN A 673 11.91 -29.07 7.19
C ASN A 673 11.08 -27.79 7.13
N GLN A 674 10.44 -27.48 5.99
CA GLN A 674 9.35 -26.50 5.95
C GLN A 674 7.99 -27.18 6.14
N ASP A 675 7.01 -26.42 6.65
CA ASP A 675 5.71 -26.93 7.10
C ASP A 675 4.90 -27.68 6.02
N ASN A 676 5.25 -27.49 4.74
CA ASN A 676 4.53 -28.05 3.59
C ASN A 676 5.32 -29.12 2.82
N TYR A 677 6.42 -29.63 3.37
CA TYR A 677 7.24 -30.65 2.72
C TYR A 677 6.85 -32.06 3.17
N GLU A 678 6.27 -32.83 2.24
CA GLU A 678 5.90 -34.24 2.43
C GLU A 678 6.83 -35.20 1.67
N GLY A 679 7.95 -34.72 1.12
CA GLY A 679 8.83 -35.51 0.28
C GLY A 679 8.36 -35.61 -1.17
N GLN A 680 7.67 -34.58 -1.66
CA GLN A 680 7.19 -34.53 -3.04
C GLN A 680 8.36 -34.50 -4.04
N THR A 681 8.37 -35.41 -5.00
CA THR A 681 9.44 -35.60 -6.01
C THR A 681 8.93 -35.69 -7.45
N THR A 682 7.62 -35.91 -7.64
CA THR A 682 6.94 -36.03 -8.93
C THR A 682 5.64 -35.20 -8.93
N PRO A 683 5.09 -34.81 -10.10
CA PRO A 683 3.83 -34.06 -10.14
C PRO A 683 2.68 -34.74 -9.38
N GLN A 684 2.65 -36.08 -9.38
CA GLN A 684 1.63 -36.87 -8.69
C GLN A 684 1.66 -36.68 -7.17
N ASP A 685 2.81 -36.35 -6.59
CA ASP A 685 2.93 -36.09 -5.15
C ASP A 685 2.18 -34.80 -4.73
N PHE A 686 2.00 -33.87 -5.68
CA PHE A 686 1.18 -32.66 -5.55
C PHE A 686 -0.30 -32.90 -5.87
N GLY A 687 -0.68 -34.14 -6.21
CA GLY A 687 -2.05 -34.50 -6.60
C GLY A 687 -2.47 -34.04 -8.00
N VAL A 688 -1.52 -33.58 -8.83
CA VAL A 688 -1.79 -33.08 -10.18
C VAL A 688 -1.09 -33.93 -11.25
N GLU A 689 -1.60 -33.89 -12.48
CA GLU A 689 -1.00 -34.61 -13.61
C GLU A 689 0.35 -33.99 -14.02
N ASP A 690 0.37 -32.68 -14.19
CA ASP A 690 1.54 -31.88 -14.49
C ASP A 690 1.67 -30.78 -13.44
N PHE A 691 2.90 -30.46 -13.05
CA PHE A 691 3.13 -29.43 -12.04
C PHE A 691 2.82 -28.03 -12.56
N SER A 692 3.01 -27.79 -13.86
CA SER A 692 2.64 -26.55 -14.53
C SER A 692 2.21 -26.86 -15.96
N VAL A 693 1.08 -26.32 -16.40
CA VAL A 693 0.51 -26.68 -17.70
C VAL A 693 -0.14 -25.51 -18.44
N ILE A 694 0.07 -25.46 -19.75
CA ILE A 694 -0.52 -24.51 -20.70
C ILE A 694 -1.18 -25.32 -21.83
N GLU A 695 -2.51 -25.32 -21.88
CA GLU A 695 -3.32 -26.12 -22.79
C GLU A 695 -4.16 -25.23 -23.70
N GLY A 696 -3.79 -25.11 -24.98
CA GLY A 696 -4.51 -24.26 -25.95
C GLY A 696 -4.49 -22.75 -25.69
N ALA A 697 -3.86 -22.31 -24.59
CA ALA A 697 -3.82 -20.94 -24.15
C ALA A 697 -2.69 -20.12 -24.79
N VAL A 698 -2.84 -18.80 -24.81
CA VAL A 698 -1.80 -17.84 -25.21
C VAL A 698 -1.22 -17.18 -23.97
N VAL A 699 0.03 -17.49 -23.64
CA VAL A 699 0.68 -16.99 -22.42
C VAL A 699 1.86 -16.10 -22.77
N ASN A 700 1.87 -14.88 -22.26
CA ASN A 700 3.00 -13.96 -22.36
C ASN A 700 3.64 -13.79 -20.98
N ILE A 701 4.88 -14.24 -20.83
CA ILE A 701 5.67 -14.07 -19.63
C ILE A 701 6.59 -12.88 -19.88
N GLY A 702 6.26 -11.72 -19.32
CA GLY A 702 6.97 -10.46 -19.49
C GLY A 702 8.27 -10.37 -18.72
N SER A 703 8.94 -9.20 -18.83
CA SER A 703 10.19 -8.93 -18.13
C SER A 703 10.02 -8.85 -16.61
N GLY A 704 11.03 -9.28 -15.86
CA GLY A 704 11.04 -9.21 -14.40
C GLY A 704 10.23 -10.30 -13.70
N CYS A 705 9.63 -11.23 -14.46
CA CYS A 705 9.05 -12.44 -13.89
C CYS A 705 10.14 -13.39 -13.40
N SER A 706 9.89 -14.08 -12.29
CA SER A 706 10.71 -15.18 -11.77
C SER A 706 9.86 -16.44 -11.77
N ILE A 707 10.39 -17.53 -12.30
CA ILE A 707 9.74 -18.85 -12.26
C ILE A 707 10.75 -19.80 -11.65
N ARG A 708 10.49 -20.22 -10.42
CA ARG A 708 11.38 -21.05 -9.62
C ARG A 708 10.61 -22.16 -8.92
N GLN A 709 11.34 -23.22 -8.60
CA GLN A 709 10.86 -24.31 -7.78
C GLN A 709 11.64 -24.31 -6.48
N GLU A 710 10.96 -24.36 -5.35
CA GLU A 710 11.58 -24.26 -4.03
C GLU A 710 11.82 -25.66 -3.43
N PHE A 711 12.59 -26.51 -4.13
CA PHE A 711 13.01 -27.83 -3.63
C PHE A 711 14.53 -27.90 -3.43
N SER A 712 14.99 -28.37 -2.28
CA SER A 712 16.37 -28.83 -2.09
C SER A 712 16.41 -30.05 -1.18
N GLN A 713 16.70 -31.25 -1.69
CA GLN A 713 16.80 -32.44 -0.81
C GLN A 713 18.06 -32.42 0.08
N ASP A 714 19.02 -31.54 -0.23
CA ASP A 714 20.38 -31.50 0.32
C ASP A 714 20.98 -30.07 0.44
N GLY A 715 20.18 -29.02 0.24
CA GLY A 715 20.67 -27.63 0.23
C GLY A 715 21.30 -27.18 -1.09
N THR A 716 21.28 -28.02 -2.14
CA THR A 716 21.52 -27.58 -3.53
C THR A 716 20.18 -27.35 -4.23
N MET A 717 20.05 -26.19 -4.90
CA MET A 717 18.89 -25.83 -5.74
C MET A 717 18.65 -26.93 -6.78
N ASN A 718 17.61 -27.74 -6.62
CA ASN A 718 17.33 -28.84 -7.55
C ASN A 718 16.83 -28.29 -8.90
N ASN A 719 17.40 -28.83 -9.98
CA ASN A 719 17.17 -28.39 -11.35
C ASN A 719 15.68 -28.47 -11.74
N LEU A 720 15.13 -27.39 -12.31
CA LEU A 720 13.81 -27.26 -12.96
C LEU A 720 13.46 -28.37 -13.99
N LYS A 721 14.38 -29.30 -14.30
CA LYS A 721 14.19 -30.46 -15.19
C LYS A 721 13.11 -31.44 -14.73
N ASN A 722 12.88 -31.56 -13.44
CA ASN A 722 11.98 -32.59 -12.90
C ASN A 722 10.50 -32.19 -12.98
N PHE A 723 10.22 -30.90 -13.18
CA PHE A 723 8.86 -30.35 -13.22
C PHE A 723 8.78 -29.27 -14.30
N PRO A 724 8.89 -29.66 -15.58
CA PRO A 724 8.79 -28.71 -16.69
C PRO A 724 7.39 -28.07 -16.78
N VAL A 725 7.30 -26.95 -17.51
CA VAL A 725 6.01 -26.39 -17.93
C VAL A 725 5.54 -27.12 -19.18
N GLU A 726 4.47 -27.88 -19.04
CA GLU A 726 3.91 -28.65 -20.16
C GLU A 726 3.05 -27.78 -21.08
N VAL A 727 3.33 -27.85 -22.38
CA VAL A 727 2.65 -27.08 -23.41
C VAL A 727 1.92 -28.05 -24.33
N LYS A 728 0.58 -28.05 -24.23
CA LYS A 728 -0.30 -29.03 -24.87
C LYS A 728 -1.30 -28.34 -25.81
N ASP A 729 -1.69 -29.06 -26.86
CA ASP A 729 -2.81 -28.65 -27.72
C ASP A 729 -4.13 -29.05 -27.04
N VAL A 730 -5.18 -28.26 -27.23
CA VAL A 730 -6.54 -28.59 -26.75
C VAL A 730 -7.48 -28.79 -27.94
N LEU A 731 -8.41 -29.74 -27.80
CA LEU A 731 -9.50 -29.95 -28.73
C LEU A 731 -10.69 -29.06 -28.37
N TYR A 732 -11.36 -28.51 -29.38
CA TYR A 732 -12.46 -27.56 -29.19
C TYR A 732 -13.52 -27.59 -30.31
N GLY A 733 -14.60 -26.84 -30.10
CA GLY A 733 -15.78 -26.79 -30.98
C GLY A 733 -16.84 -27.85 -30.62
N GLU A 734 -18.04 -27.75 -31.21
CA GLU A 734 -19.22 -28.59 -30.87
C GLU A 734 -18.97 -30.11 -30.95
N ASN A 735 -17.95 -30.55 -31.71
CA ASN A 735 -17.58 -31.95 -31.86
C ASN A 735 -16.13 -32.26 -31.43
N GLU A 736 -15.45 -31.33 -30.75
CA GLU A 736 -14.04 -31.47 -30.31
C GLU A 736 -13.05 -31.82 -31.44
N ASN A 737 -13.38 -31.45 -32.68
CA ASN A 737 -12.57 -31.78 -33.86
C ASN A 737 -11.61 -30.65 -34.26
N GLN A 738 -11.69 -29.49 -33.63
CA GLN A 738 -10.81 -28.35 -33.91
C GLN A 738 -9.64 -28.38 -32.92
N VAL A 739 -8.42 -28.17 -33.39
CA VAL A 739 -7.21 -28.18 -32.56
C VAL A 739 -6.77 -26.74 -32.31
N ARG A 740 -6.62 -26.37 -31.04
CA ARG A 740 -6.01 -25.10 -30.64
C ARG A 740 -4.67 -25.41 -30.00
N SER A 741 -3.59 -24.95 -30.65
CA SER A 741 -2.26 -25.01 -30.05
C SER A 741 -2.06 -23.92 -29.01
N ALA A 742 -1.41 -24.30 -27.91
CA ALA A 742 -0.87 -23.34 -26.96
C ALA A 742 0.27 -22.52 -27.61
N ASN A 743 0.42 -21.28 -27.16
CA ASN A 743 1.48 -20.38 -27.61
C ASN A 743 2.06 -19.64 -26.41
N VAL A 744 3.37 -19.77 -26.20
CA VAL A 744 4.08 -19.13 -25.09
C VAL A 744 5.11 -18.17 -25.65
N THR A 745 5.07 -16.92 -25.19
CA THR A 745 6.10 -15.91 -25.43
C THR A 745 6.77 -15.56 -24.11
N VAL A 746 8.10 -15.58 -24.09
CA VAL A 746 8.88 -15.29 -22.87
C VAL A 746 9.83 -14.13 -23.13
N GLY A 747 9.76 -13.12 -22.26
CA GLY A 747 10.69 -12.00 -22.15
C GLY A 747 11.84 -12.27 -21.18
N ALA A 748 12.58 -11.24 -20.79
CA ALA A 748 13.72 -11.39 -19.89
C ALA A 748 13.28 -11.76 -18.45
N LEU A 749 13.53 -13.00 -18.04
CA LEU A 749 13.23 -13.48 -16.70
C LEU A 749 14.26 -12.94 -15.69
N GLY A 750 13.80 -12.49 -14.52
CA GLY A 750 14.63 -11.85 -13.50
C GLY A 750 15.52 -12.84 -12.72
N ASP A 751 14.99 -14.02 -12.44
CA ASP A 751 15.75 -15.15 -11.89
C ASP A 751 15.23 -16.45 -12.55
N VAL A 752 16.10 -17.08 -13.33
CA VAL A 752 15.91 -18.48 -13.77
C VAL A 752 16.97 -19.28 -13.04
N HIS A 753 16.62 -19.82 -11.87
CA HIS A 753 17.54 -20.69 -11.17
C HIS A 753 17.70 -22.01 -11.95
N ALA A 754 18.79 -22.09 -12.72
CA ALA A 754 19.40 -23.32 -13.23
C ALA A 754 18.70 -24.11 -14.37
N ALA A 755 17.75 -23.53 -15.14
CA ALA A 755 17.30 -24.16 -16.39
C ALA A 755 17.46 -23.28 -17.64
N THR A 756 17.83 -23.94 -18.73
CA THR A 756 17.67 -23.41 -20.09
C THR A 756 16.19 -23.33 -20.46
N PHE A 757 15.85 -22.47 -21.42
CA PHE A 757 14.47 -22.37 -21.92
C PHE A 757 13.91 -23.72 -22.40
N GLU A 758 14.75 -24.55 -23.04
CA GLU A 758 14.36 -25.89 -23.52
C GLU A 758 14.09 -26.88 -22.39
N GLU A 759 14.76 -26.72 -21.24
CA GLU A 759 14.52 -27.52 -20.04
C GLU A 759 13.24 -27.07 -19.30
N LEU A 760 12.91 -25.79 -19.36
CA LEU A 760 11.68 -25.25 -18.77
C LEU A 760 10.45 -25.51 -19.66
N PHE A 761 10.61 -25.53 -20.97
CA PHE A 761 9.54 -25.70 -21.97
C PHE A 761 9.83 -26.82 -23.00
N PRO A 762 10.02 -28.08 -22.56
CA PRO A 762 10.48 -29.17 -23.43
C PRO A 762 9.47 -29.58 -24.51
N SER A 763 8.17 -29.40 -24.28
CA SER A 763 7.10 -29.82 -25.18
C SER A 763 6.80 -28.84 -26.32
N THR A 764 7.46 -27.68 -26.37
CA THR A 764 7.17 -26.61 -27.34
C THR A 764 7.59 -26.91 -28.77
N LYS A 765 8.53 -27.85 -29.00
CA LYS A 765 9.04 -28.25 -30.34
C LYS A 765 9.35 -27.07 -31.29
N GLY A 766 9.80 -25.93 -30.75
CA GLY A 766 10.14 -24.73 -31.52
C GLY A 766 8.97 -23.81 -31.93
N LYS A 767 7.74 -24.03 -31.43
CA LYS A 767 6.58 -23.14 -31.70
C LYS A 767 6.52 -21.90 -30.80
N SER A 768 7.20 -21.93 -29.64
CA SER A 768 7.28 -20.81 -28.70
C SER A 768 8.36 -19.82 -29.10
N LYS A 769 8.10 -18.53 -28.90
CA LYS A 769 9.01 -17.44 -29.31
C LYS A 769 9.66 -16.82 -28.07
N ILE A 770 10.97 -16.92 -27.96
CA ILE A 770 11.75 -16.09 -27.04
C ILE A 770 11.88 -14.73 -27.71
N LYS A 771 11.30 -13.67 -27.12
CA LYS A 771 11.30 -12.35 -27.76
C LYS A 771 12.46 -11.47 -27.33
N ASN A 772 13.01 -11.67 -26.13
CA ASN A 772 14.13 -10.88 -25.60
C ASN A 772 14.94 -11.75 -24.64
N LEU A 773 16.04 -12.35 -25.12
CA LEU A 773 17.18 -12.54 -24.23
C LEU A 773 17.64 -11.14 -23.84
N ASP A 774 17.91 -10.92 -22.57
CA ASP A 774 18.41 -9.66 -22.02
C ASP A 774 19.41 -8.97 -22.99
N PRO A 775 19.09 -7.78 -23.54
CA PRO A 775 19.96 -7.11 -24.50
C PRO A 775 21.30 -6.65 -23.91
N GLU A 776 21.54 -6.79 -22.61
CA GLU A 776 22.78 -6.33 -21.96
C GLU A 776 23.79 -7.42 -21.58
N THR A 777 23.48 -8.71 -21.72
CA THR A 777 24.47 -9.79 -21.50
C THR A 777 25.30 -10.08 -22.75
N ALA A 778 26.32 -9.24 -22.99
CA ALA A 778 27.35 -9.50 -24.00
C ALA A 778 28.41 -10.50 -23.49
N ILE A 779 28.82 -11.43 -24.35
CA ILE A 779 30.04 -12.22 -24.14
C ILE A 779 31.22 -11.33 -24.55
N GLU A 780 32.02 -10.90 -23.59
CA GLU A 780 33.26 -10.18 -23.84
C GLU A 780 34.45 -11.14 -23.78
N PHE A 781 35.18 -11.22 -24.88
CA PHE A 781 36.49 -11.86 -24.94
C PHE A 781 37.57 -10.78 -25.05
N VAL A 782 38.66 -10.99 -24.32
CA VAL A 782 39.86 -10.16 -24.41
C VAL A 782 40.97 -10.99 -25.05
N GLY A 783 41.85 -10.35 -25.82
CA GLY A 783 43.03 -10.97 -26.41
C GLY A 783 43.81 -11.77 -25.36
N VAL A 784 44.45 -12.88 -25.77
CA VAL A 784 45.15 -13.79 -24.85
C VAL A 784 46.19 -13.02 -24.02
N ASN A 785 45.82 -12.76 -22.76
CA ASN A 785 46.62 -12.23 -21.64
C ASN A 785 48.08 -11.89 -21.99
N ASP A 786 48.29 -10.65 -22.43
CA ASP A 786 49.59 -9.97 -22.45
C ASP A 786 50.55 -10.30 -23.62
N ARG A 787 50.07 -10.84 -24.75
CA ARG A 787 50.95 -11.16 -25.90
C ARG A 787 50.50 -10.57 -27.23
N VAL A 788 51.48 -10.03 -27.96
CA VAL A 788 51.35 -9.58 -29.36
C VAL A 788 51.22 -10.81 -30.27
N GLN A 789 50.15 -10.88 -31.07
CA GLN A 789 49.89 -11.99 -32.00
C GLN A 789 50.38 -11.63 -33.40
N SER A 790 51.24 -12.45 -34.01
CA SER A 790 51.77 -12.21 -35.36
C SER A 790 50.84 -12.81 -36.43
N VAL A 791 50.49 -12.01 -37.45
CA VAL A 791 49.72 -12.44 -38.61
C VAL A 791 50.71 -12.79 -39.73
N GLY A 792 50.81 -14.08 -40.06
CA GLY A 792 51.72 -14.58 -41.08
C GLY A 792 51.43 -14.05 -42.49
N SER A 793 52.43 -14.13 -43.37
CA SER A 793 52.32 -13.69 -44.77
C SER A 793 51.43 -14.63 -45.58
N ASP A 794 50.40 -14.10 -46.24
CA ASP A 794 49.55 -14.81 -47.21
C ASP A 794 48.67 -15.97 -46.67
N GLU A 795 48.64 -16.18 -45.36
CA GLU A 795 47.76 -17.16 -44.70
C GLU A 795 46.68 -16.49 -43.84
N ALA A 796 45.51 -17.13 -43.78
CA ALA A 796 44.44 -16.75 -42.87
C ALA A 796 44.83 -17.14 -41.44
N TYR A 797 45.23 -16.16 -40.65
CA TYR A 797 45.57 -16.35 -39.24
C TYR A 797 44.34 -16.18 -38.37
N ARG A 798 44.11 -17.16 -37.49
CA ARG A 798 43.04 -17.10 -36.49
C ARG A 798 43.51 -16.28 -35.29
N VAL A 799 42.73 -15.31 -34.88
CA VAL A 799 43.02 -14.48 -33.70
C VAL A 799 42.55 -15.23 -32.45
N ASP A 800 43.47 -15.45 -31.52
CA ASP A 800 43.17 -16.13 -30.26
C ASP A 800 42.61 -15.14 -29.24
N PHE A 801 41.62 -15.58 -28.48
CA PHE A 801 41.01 -14.82 -27.38
C PHE A 801 40.89 -15.69 -26.12
N ASN A 802 40.58 -15.08 -24.97
CA ASN A 802 40.10 -15.78 -23.78
C ASN A 802 38.85 -15.07 -23.23
N PRO A 803 37.89 -15.81 -22.64
CA PRO A 803 36.72 -15.21 -22.02
C PRO A 803 37.10 -14.43 -20.77
N VAL A 804 36.43 -13.31 -20.51
CA VAL A 804 36.54 -12.59 -19.23
C VAL A 804 35.79 -13.39 -18.15
N SER A 805 36.47 -13.67 -17.02
CA SER A 805 35.90 -14.44 -15.91
C SER A 805 34.55 -13.88 -15.45
N GLY A 806 33.52 -14.73 -15.38
CA GLY A 806 32.18 -14.36 -14.90
C GLY A 806 31.18 -13.90 -15.98
N ARG A 807 31.58 -13.79 -17.26
CA ARG A 807 30.70 -13.31 -18.35
C ARG A 807 30.40 -14.32 -19.47
N ASP A 808 30.86 -15.57 -19.36
CA ASP A 808 30.59 -16.64 -20.34
C ASP A 808 29.28 -17.39 -20.04
N LYS A 809 28.15 -16.69 -20.09
CA LYS A 809 26.83 -17.30 -19.87
C LYS A 809 26.29 -17.97 -21.14
N HIS A 810 26.64 -17.46 -22.33
CA HIS A 810 26.00 -17.82 -23.61
C HIS A 810 26.89 -18.59 -24.61
N SER A 811 28.14 -18.95 -24.27
CA SER A 811 28.97 -19.83 -25.10
C SER A 811 29.55 -21.03 -24.34
N LEU A 812 29.98 -22.05 -25.09
CA LEU A 812 30.91 -23.07 -24.65
C LEU A 812 32.28 -22.68 -25.18
N TRP A 813 33.10 -22.05 -24.34
CA TRP A 813 34.49 -21.79 -24.67
C TRP A 813 35.31 -23.09 -24.61
N ASP A 814 35.97 -23.44 -25.72
CA ASP A 814 36.94 -24.53 -25.72
C ASP A 814 38.36 -23.96 -25.47
N PRO A 815 38.95 -24.20 -24.29
CA PRO A 815 40.26 -23.66 -23.95
C PRO A 815 41.40 -24.24 -24.78
N SER A 816 41.21 -25.39 -25.44
CA SER A 816 42.21 -26.07 -26.27
C SER A 816 42.25 -25.52 -27.70
N THR A 817 41.08 -25.27 -28.29
CA THR A 817 40.94 -24.81 -29.68
C THR A 817 40.72 -23.29 -29.79
N LYS A 818 40.52 -22.61 -28.65
CA LYS A 818 40.27 -21.16 -28.57
C LYS A 818 39.07 -20.72 -29.41
N ILE A 819 38.01 -21.53 -29.38
CA ILE A 819 36.76 -21.32 -30.13
C ILE A 819 35.62 -21.01 -29.17
N ALA A 820 34.84 -19.99 -29.50
CA ALA A 820 33.54 -19.75 -28.88
C ALA A 820 32.46 -20.51 -29.66
N LYS A 821 31.88 -21.55 -29.04
CA LYS A 821 30.69 -22.22 -29.56
C LYS A 821 29.45 -21.60 -28.95
N LEU A 822 28.51 -21.14 -29.77
CA LEU A 822 27.29 -20.50 -29.27
C LEU A 822 26.34 -21.53 -28.66
N LYS A 823 25.85 -21.28 -27.44
CA LYS A 823 24.88 -22.17 -26.76
C LYS A 823 23.47 -22.06 -27.36
N HIS A 824 23.12 -20.93 -27.98
CA HIS A 824 21.78 -20.65 -28.47
C HIS A 824 21.78 -20.14 -29.91
N GLY A 825 20.73 -20.46 -30.67
CA GLY A 825 20.45 -19.81 -31.96
C GLY A 825 19.74 -18.46 -31.76
N GLY A 826 19.76 -17.60 -32.78
CA GLY A 826 19.12 -16.29 -32.74
C GLY A 826 19.80 -15.27 -33.64
N ARG A 827 19.34 -14.01 -33.57
CA ARG A 827 20.07 -12.90 -34.17
C ARG A 827 21.12 -12.42 -33.17
N VAL A 828 22.35 -12.25 -33.61
CA VAL A 828 23.46 -11.78 -32.77
C VAL A 828 24.14 -10.60 -33.42
N ARG A 829 24.59 -9.65 -32.60
CA ARG A 829 25.52 -8.59 -32.95
C ARG A 829 26.90 -9.04 -32.50
N ILE A 830 27.83 -9.09 -33.45
CA ILE A 830 29.23 -9.42 -33.17
C ILE A 830 30.04 -8.16 -33.45
N SER A 831 30.77 -7.70 -32.44
CA SER A 831 31.62 -6.51 -32.53
C SER A 831 33.07 -6.85 -32.19
N PHE A 832 33.99 -6.37 -33.00
CA PHE A 832 35.43 -6.56 -32.83
C PHE A 832 36.11 -5.20 -32.76
N ASN A 833 37.00 -5.01 -31.79
CA ASN A 833 37.85 -3.83 -31.67
C ASN A 833 39.27 -4.29 -31.40
N ALA A 834 40.23 -3.92 -32.23
CA ALA A 834 41.63 -4.21 -31.97
C ALA A 834 42.55 -3.11 -32.45
N LEU A 835 43.71 -3.03 -31.80
CA LEU A 835 44.82 -2.25 -32.27
C LEU A 835 45.76 -3.16 -33.08
N VAL A 836 46.05 -2.76 -34.32
CA VAL A 836 46.90 -3.52 -35.25
C VAL A 836 48.12 -2.70 -35.63
N LYS A 837 49.30 -3.33 -35.63
CA LYS A 837 50.58 -2.72 -36.04
C LYS A 837 51.22 -3.50 -37.18
N GLY A 838 52.05 -2.85 -38.00
CA GLY A 838 52.79 -3.50 -39.10
C GLY A 838 52.36 -3.02 -40.49
N THR A 839 52.72 -3.78 -41.53
CA THR A 839 52.55 -3.41 -42.95
C THR A 839 51.73 -4.44 -43.74
N ASN A 840 50.86 -3.95 -44.63
CA ASN A 840 50.12 -4.72 -45.64
C ASN A 840 49.10 -5.75 -45.08
N LEU A 841 48.22 -5.36 -44.14
CA LEU A 841 47.07 -6.17 -43.75
C LEU A 841 45.99 -6.14 -44.85
N ASN A 842 45.52 -7.30 -45.31
CA ASN A 842 44.56 -7.43 -46.41
C ASN A 842 43.10 -7.34 -45.91
N TYR A 843 42.73 -8.16 -44.93
CA TYR A 843 41.39 -8.11 -44.35
C TYR A 843 41.36 -8.67 -42.92
N ILE A 844 40.30 -8.28 -42.21
CA ILE A 844 39.83 -8.93 -40.98
C ILE A 844 38.39 -9.37 -41.22
N ALA A 845 38.07 -10.61 -40.85
CA ALA A 845 36.77 -11.23 -41.07
C ALA A 845 36.24 -11.87 -39.79
N ILE A 846 34.92 -11.87 -39.64
CA ILE A 846 34.26 -12.75 -38.68
C ILE A 846 33.95 -14.05 -39.40
N SER A 847 34.60 -15.13 -38.99
CA SER A 847 34.37 -16.46 -39.53
C SER A 847 33.43 -17.26 -38.66
N ILE A 848 32.37 -17.77 -39.29
CA ILE A 848 31.43 -18.71 -38.70
C ILE A 848 31.49 -19.99 -39.53
N ALA A 849 31.77 -21.11 -38.87
CA ALA A 849 31.95 -22.39 -39.55
C ALA A 849 30.77 -22.70 -40.50
N GLY A 850 31.06 -22.90 -41.78
CA GLY A 850 30.07 -23.25 -42.81
C GLY A 850 29.19 -22.10 -43.31
N LYS A 851 29.49 -20.83 -42.98
CA LYS A 851 28.73 -19.64 -43.46
C LYS A 851 29.64 -18.63 -44.16
N ASP A 852 29.06 -17.92 -45.14
CA ASP A 852 29.72 -16.77 -45.77
C ASP A 852 30.00 -15.70 -44.72
N SER A 853 31.27 -15.37 -44.57
CA SER A 853 31.81 -14.55 -43.50
C SER A 853 31.80 -13.08 -43.89
N PRO A 854 31.22 -12.17 -43.10
CA PRO A 854 31.34 -10.75 -43.37
C PRO A 854 32.80 -10.29 -43.26
N LEU A 855 33.30 -9.66 -44.32
CA LEU A 855 34.70 -9.23 -44.50
C LEU A 855 34.83 -7.72 -44.34
N ILE A 856 35.78 -7.26 -43.53
CA ILE A 856 36.33 -5.91 -43.67
C ILE A 856 37.59 -6.00 -44.50
N LYS A 857 37.53 -5.47 -45.71
CA LYS A 857 38.72 -5.18 -46.49
C LYS A 857 39.24 -3.82 -46.06
N LEU A 858 40.51 -3.72 -45.68
CA LEU A 858 41.12 -2.42 -45.43
C LEU A 858 41.54 -1.86 -46.79
N ASP A 859 40.92 -0.77 -47.22
CA ASP A 859 41.21 -0.12 -48.51
C ASP A 859 42.55 0.66 -48.51
N ARG A 860 43.34 0.53 -47.44
CA ARG A 860 44.63 1.21 -47.27
C ARG A 860 45.61 0.33 -46.51
N ASP A 861 46.90 0.49 -46.79
CA ASP A 861 47.96 -0.15 -46.02
C ASP A 861 48.05 0.44 -44.61
N ILE A 862 48.07 -0.42 -43.59
CA ILE A 862 48.53 -0.04 -42.25
C ILE A 862 50.03 0.20 -42.38
N THR A 863 50.53 1.37 -41.97
CA THR A 863 51.95 1.73 -42.14
C THR A 863 52.74 1.74 -40.83
N THR A 864 52.04 1.90 -39.70
CA THR A 864 52.65 1.91 -38.36
C THR A 864 51.71 1.29 -37.33
N GLN A 865 50.52 1.87 -37.14
CA GLN A 865 49.55 1.47 -36.12
C GLN A 865 48.15 2.01 -36.47
N ASP A 866 47.11 1.17 -36.43
CA ASP A 866 45.71 1.55 -36.69
C ASP A 866 44.75 0.85 -35.71
N ASN A 867 43.68 1.56 -35.32
CA ASN A 867 42.54 0.97 -34.61
C ASN A 867 41.54 0.42 -35.63
N VAL A 868 41.25 -0.88 -35.55
CA VAL A 868 40.27 -1.55 -36.40
C VAL A 868 39.04 -1.90 -35.56
N SER A 869 37.90 -1.36 -35.96
CA SER A 869 36.60 -1.57 -35.31
C SER A 869 35.60 -2.14 -36.32
N TYR A 870 34.86 -3.16 -35.90
CA TYR A 870 33.81 -3.78 -36.69
C TYR A 870 32.60 -4.11 -35.85
N SER A 871 31.42 -4.00 -36.44
CA SER A 871 30.20 -4.54 -35.85
C SER A 871 29.27 -5.00 -36.97
N THR A 872 28.65 -6.16 -36.80
CA THR A 872 27.66 -6.69 -37.74
C THR A 872 26.61 -7.50 -37.00
N GLU A 873 25.42 -7.58 -37.58
CA GLU A 873 24.34 -8.44 -37.09
C GLU A 873 24.09 -9.58 -38.07
N LEU A 874 23.91 -10.79 -37.54
CA LEU A 874 23.68 -11.98 -38.36
C LEU A 874 22.91 -13.06 -37.58
N ASN A 875 22.34 -14.02 -38.31
CA ASN A 875 21.59 -15.13 -37.72
C ASN A 875 22.51 -16.34 -37.48
N VAL A 876 22.47 -16.85 -36.25
CA VAL A 876 23.24 -18.02 -35.78
C VAL A 876 22.31 -19.15 -35.33
N ILE A 877 22.84 -20.37 -35.35
CA ILE A 877 22.21 -21.54 -34.74
C ILE A 877 23.06 -22.03 -33.56
N ALA A 878 22.45 -22.78 -32.64
CA ALA A 878 23.19 -23.37 -31.53
C ALA A 878 24.29 -24.32 -32.07
N GLY A 879 25.49 -24.23 -31.49
CA GLY A 879 26.67 -24.97 -31.92
C GLY A 879 27.53 -24.26 -32.98
N ASP A 880 27.09 -23.13 -33.54
CA ASP A 880 27.91 -22.33 -34.46
C ASP A 880 29.22 -21.89 -33.77
N GLU A 881 30.34 -22.07 -34.47
CA GLU A 881 31.67 -21.68 -34.03
C GLU A 881 32.03 -20.28 -34.54
N VAL A 882 32.23 -19.33 -33.64
CA VAL A 882 32.62 -17.96 -33.99
C VAL A 882 34.12 -17.77 -33.80
N SER A 883 34.77 -17.18 -34.80
CA SER A 883 36.20 -16.85 -34.79
C SER A 883 36.48 -15.55 -35.54
N ILE A 884 37.60 -14.90 -35.22
CA ILE A 884 38.12 -13.77 -36.00
C ILE A 884 39.32 -14.25 -36.79
N ILE A 885 39.33 -13.93 -38.09
CA ILE A 885 40.41 -14.26 -39.00
C ILE A 885 41.02 -12.97 -39.53
N ALA A 886 42.35 -12.89 -39.51
CA ALA A 886 43.11 -11.80 -40.11
C ALA A 886 44.07 -12.36 -41.17
N ARG A 887 44.29 -11.62 -42.26
CA ARG A 887 45.23 -12.01 -43.32
C ARG A 887 46.02 -10.81 -43.81
N THR A 888 47.31 -11.00 -44.09
CA THR A 888 48.16 -10.01 -44.76
C THR A 888 48.26 -10.28 -46.27
N TYR A 889 48.66 -9.26 -47.04
CA TYR A 889 49.10 -9.46 -48.43
C TYR A 889 50.43 -10.23 -48.47
N PRO A 890 50.82 -10.81 -49.64
CA PRO A 890 52.14 -11.40 -49.81
C PRO A 890 53.26 -10.43 -49.39
N ASN A 891 54.22 -10.91 -48.59
CA ASN A 891 55.30 -10.14 -47.94
C ASN A 891 54.85 -9.12 -46.87
N GLY A 892 53.58 -9.14 -46.45
CA GLY A 892 53.10 -8.36 -45.31
C GLY A 892 53.54 -8.95 -43.96
N ASN A 893 53.59 -8.10 -42.94
CA ASN A 893 53.85 -8.49 -41.56
C ASN A 893 53.04 -7.58 -40.65
N ALA A 894 52.06 -8.15 -39.95
CA ALA A 894 51.18 -7.41 -39.05
C ALA A 894 51.06 -8.11 -37.70
N THR A 895 50.74 -7.34 -36.66
CA THR A 895 50.56 -7.83 -35.31
C THR A 895 49.30 -7.26 -34.69
N ILE A 896 48.57 -8.09 -33.93
CA ILE A 896 47.39 -7.69 -33.16
C ILE A 896 47.81 -7.55 -31.68
N GLU A 897 47.51 -6.40 -31.09
CA GLU A 897 47.91 -6.05 -29.74
C GLU A 897 47.02 -6.70 -28.65
N PRO A 898 47.51 -6.84 -27.40
CA PRO A 898 46.86 -7.61 -26.32
C PRO A 898 45.46 -7.11 -25.90
N PHE A 899 45.07 -5.88 -26.28
CA PHE A 899 43.79 -5.26 -25.90
C PHE A 899 42.67 -5.45 -26.92
N ALA A 900 42.82 -6.39 -27.86
CA ALA A 900 41.74 -6.75 -28.77
C ALA A 900 40.53 -7.27 -27.99
N ARG A 901 39.34 -6.76 -28.32
CA ARG A 901 38.05 -7.14 -27.72
C ARG A 901 37.13 -7.70 -28.78
N LEU A 902 36.53 -8.84 -28.47
CA LEU A 902 35.45 -9.43 -29.24
C LEU A 902 34.21 -9.48 -28.34
N ASN A 903 33.13 -8.86 -28.79
CA ASN A 903 31.84 -8.85 -28.12
C ASN A 903 30.80 -9.59 -28.95
N ILE A 904 30.06 -10.50 -28.33
CA ILE A 904 28.92 -11.19 -28.96
C ILE A 904 27.70 -10.93 -28.08
N SER A 905 26.67 -10.30 -28.61
CA SER A 905 25.40 -10.04 -27.91
C SER A 905 24.22 -10.53 -28.75
N TYR A 906 23.19 -11.11 -28.13
CA TYR A 906 21.95 -11.44 -28.83
C TYR A 906 21.12 -10.16 -29.06
N VAL A 907 20.40 -10.09 -30.18
CA VAL A 907 19.66 -8.91 -30.68
C VAL A 907 18.18 -9.22 -30.83
#